data_AF-A0A1V5HQN7-F1
#
_entry.id   AF-A0A1V5HQN7-F1
#
_cell.length_a   1.000
_cell.length_b   1.000
_cell.length_c   1.000
_cell.angle_alpha   90.00
_cell.angle_beta   90.00
_cell.angle_gamma   90.00
#
_symmetry.space_group_name_H-M   'P 1'
#
loop_
_entity.id
_entity.type
_entity.pdbx_description
1 polymer ?
#
loop_
_entity_poly.entity_id
_entity_poly.type
_entity_poly.pdbx_seq_one_letter_code
_entity_poly.pdbx_strand_id
1 'polypeptide(L)'
;MSIRILKNGTMELLPYVLHDETGRKSLDGELFTKTIVFDTKTKPNYAPYSIVEVDGEKWLLSDHNHNSEIKPIGEQLYRCPILLVELTKILEYFTLSACSFCNQENTLYQQFQKALYKAEVKYIGENHRFIIDDELKTMLESKPAEDFRYPTESTLREVLDDMLSGLNYRIFVADISNDYDVITLGYLDLARKNPIQYNNSFEFQEKGNQFAEYYAANYETNIRNAITKNRVPVNEKWTTLKPIDGTLADTNSVRLLTQFPIEELTQIIVRYQANIKHQLRNPLNGSMIYGTDLTEEDIMLNVDVTDIFVEREIYDAMDYTEQQKHIPFARGSKDIGVISTYKKLFFTREKFRERLLELSVEVAEEILQNLGVWRDNDVVVEIFFDNPYLDIYQQVLFSVSYVPYLDLHFKVGKLVNDVAFQGSIISNQIDRTIDVNRYSNHLQALANKLGNKELIKSVEQNRNQPLLELGDLIDDNYSLINIDYVKDNVAVKANYTFVQNYDVVLNTRISRERRLFNIPAEELIERDVLIKNYLIASLEKAPINNGLLNDETATKYFLKTFKNNDSENKPINRVIFQTTDGSNNYGLFSLPLLGTAIGRSMHWKFKMLDNYSVGLSLNTQVIGGKSVFLNPYVNENGEFASITLSLIRDDIEGASYENQLIIGKSLPKIPFQMHEVYIDVDYSAGGKSLIISKDKFEALSFSYQLETKPSDIQRIVIGDYLVKYSTLLFGLCDVAFFVYGSETQTYKPNENQSCKGNILTYPISIDTSDMSIKVNGELRGLKSWAIGDPYRNLVIAVNNNNQQTDEVFFTISRE
;
A
#
# COMPACT_ATOMS: atom_id res chain seq x y z
N MET A 1 3.20 21.55 43.45
CA MET A 1 3.18 20.85 42.15
C MET A 1 2.67 21.83 41.09
N SER A 2 3.45 22.13 40.05
CA SER A 2 3.00 22.87 38.87
C SER A 2 2.66 21.90 37.76
N ILE A 3 1.41 21.92 37.28
CA ILE A 3 0.95 21.08 36.17
C ILE A 3 0.66 21.98 34.99
N ARG A 4 1.26 21.67 33.84
CA ARG A 4 0.92 22.29 32.57
C ARG A 4 0.47 21.23 31.58
N ILE A 5 -0.52 21.54 30.76
CA ILE A 5 -0.99 20.63 29.70
C ILE A 5 -0.80 21.32 28.36
N LEU A 6 -0.27 20.57 27.40
CA LEU A 6 -0.15 21.02 26.02
C LEU A 6 -1.54 21.11 25.38
N LYS A 7 -1.88 22.29 24.89
CA LYS A 7 -3.13 22.55 24.17
C LYS A 7 -2.84 23.49 23.01
N ASN A 8 -3.17 23.06 21.79
CA ASN A 8 -2.96 23.82 20.55
C ASN A 8 -1.52 24.35 20.41
N GLY A 9 -0.52 23.53 20.77
CA GLY A 9 0.91 23.90 20.68
C GLY A 9 1.44 24.76 21.84
N THR A 10 0.60 25.12 22.82
CA THR A 10 1.01 25.92 23.99
C THR A 10 0.76 25.20 25.32
N MET A 11 1.71 25.31 26.25
CA MET A 11 1.57 24.75 27.60
C MET A 11 0.71 25.68 28.48
N GLU A 12 -0.49 25.24 28.86
CA GLU A 12 -1.40 25.96 29.75
C GLU A 12 -1.26 25.47 31.19
N LEU A 13 -1.14 26.37 32.17
CA LEU A 13 -1.05 26.03 33.61
C LEU A 13 -2.43 25.65 34.18
N LEU A 14 -2.52 24.57 34.93
CA LEU A 14 -3.75 24.18 35.63
C LEU A 14 -3.91 24.90 36.98
N PRO A 15 -5.07 25.51 37.27
CA PRO A 15 -5.34 26.14 38.56
C PRO A 15 -5.81 25.12 39.61
N TYR A 16 -5.21 25.13 40.80
CA TYR A 16 -5.57 24.36 42.03
C TYR A 16 -5.43 22.82 41.97
N VAL A 17 -4.39 22.29 42.64
CA VAL A 17 -4.05 20.85 42.71
C VAL A 17 -4.19 20.35 44.16
N LEU A 18 -4.89 19.23 44.38
CA LEU A 18 -4.97 18.55 45.68
C LEU A 18 -4.31 17.18 45.56
N HIS A 19 -3.35 16.89 46.45
CA HIS A 19 -2.54 15.67 46.42
C HIS A 19 -3.33 14.40 46.76
N ASP A 20 -3.11 13.35 45.96
CA ASP A 20 -2.64 12.03 46.42
C ASP A 20 -1.77 11.43 45.30
N GLU A 21 -0.47 11.24 45.56
CA GLU A 21 0.47 10.65 44.60
C GLU A 21 0.50 9.13 44.76
N THR A 22 -0.12 8.40 43.84
CA THR A 22 0.15 6.97 43.68
C THR A 22 0.92 6.77 42.37
N GLY A 23 2.19 6.41 42.47
CA GLY A 23 3.05 6.06 41.35
C GLY A 23 3.62 4.65 41.54
N ARG A 24 3.55 3.82 40.50
CA ARG A 24 4.20 2.50 40.49
C ARG A 24 5.44 2.58 39.60
N LYS A 25 6.60 2.34 40.21
CA LYS A 25 7.87 2.09 39.50
C LYS A 25 8.10 0.58 39.45
N SER A 26 8.01 -0.02 38.26
CA SER A 26 8.24 -1.46 38.06
C SER A 26 9.56 -1.67 37.32
N LEU A 27 10.31 -2.69 37.73
CA LEU A 27 11.56 -3.11 37.09
C LEU A 27 11.30 -4.15 35.98
N ASP A 28 10.09 -4.71 35.90
CA ASP A 28 9.74 -5.86 35.04
C ASP A 28 9.33 -5.44 33.62
N GLY A 29 9.90 -4.36 33.10
CA GLY A 29 9.57 -3.86 31.76
C GLY A 29 8.23 -3.08 31.66
N GLU A 30 7.46 -2.97 32.74
CA GLU A 30 6.26 -2.12 32.75
C GLU A 30 6.64 -0.62 32.72
N LEU A 31 5.88 0.19 31.98
CA LEU A 31 6.07 1.65 31.91
C LEU A 31 5.76 2.33 33.24
N PHE A 32 6.45 3.43 33.55
CA PHE A 32 6.09 4.23 34.71
C PHE A 32 4.70 4.84 34.54
N THR A 33 3.88 4.74 35.60
CA THR A 33 2.56 5.35 35.65
C THR A 33 2.43 6.25 36.87
N LYS A 34 1.76 7.39 36.68
CA LYS A 34 1.50 8.38 37.74
C LYS A 34 0.05 8.82 37.66
N THR A 35 -0.70 8.73 38.76
CA THR A 35 -2.05 9.30 38.82
C THR A 35 -2.00 10.67 39.50
N ILE A 36 -2.68 11.67 38.94
CA ILE A 36 -2.76 13.02 39.51
C ILE A 36 -4.22 13.44 39.61
N VAL A 37 -4.58 14.12 40.69
CA VAL A 37 -5.92 14.66 40.91
C VAL A 37 -5.85 16.19 41.02
N PHE A 38 -6.74 16.89 40.33
CA PHE A 38 -6.84 18.36 40.41
C PHE A 38 -8.31 18.81 40.39
N ASP A 39 -8.55 20.05 40.83
CA ASP A 39 -9.89 20.64 40.86
C ASP A 39 -10.00 21.75 39.79
N THR A 40 -11.09 21.79 39.03
CA THR A 40 -11.29 22.79 37.96
C THR A 40 -12.73 23.30 37.92
N LYS A 41 -12.93 24.55 37.52
CA LYS A 41 -14.27 25.14 37.34
C LYS A 41 -14.95 24.70 36.04
N THR A 42 -14.18 24.19 35.09
CA THR A 42 -14.65 23.72 33.78
C THR A 42 -14.26 22.27 33.60
N LYS A 43 -15.21 21.42 33.18
CA LYS A 43 -14.92 20.02 32.84
C LYS A 43 -13.79 19.99 31.81
N PRO A 44 -12.64 19.37 32.14
CA PRO A 44 -11.50 19.38 31.25
C PRO A 44 -11.79 18.56 29.98
N ASN A 45 -11.39 19.07 28.82
CA ASN A 45 -11.44 18.36 27.54
C ASN A 45 -10.00 18.26 27.00
N TYR A 46 -9.24 17.31 27.53
CA TYR A 46 -7.87 17.05 27.05
C TYR A 46 -7.87 15.81 26.17
N ALA A 47 -7.17 15.89 25.04
CA ALA A 47 -6.95 14.72 24.20
C ALA A 47 -6.05 13.72 24.94
N PRO A 48 -6.39 12.43 24.99
CA PRO A 48 -5.46 11.40 25.45
C PRO A 48 -4.12 11.50 24.69
N TYR A 49 -3.04 11.17 25.37
CA TYR A 49 -1.63 11.30 24.97
C TYR A 49 -1.16 12.74 24.72
N SER A 50 -1.94 13.74 25.17
CA SER A 50 -1.42 15.11 25.33
C SER A 50 -0.20 15.11 26.26
N ILE A 51 0.79 15.94 25.95
CA ILE A 51 1.94 16.16 26.82
C ILE A 51 1.46 16.89 28.08
N VAL A 52 1.73 16.30 29.23
CA VAL A 52 1.49 16.88 30.54
C VAL A 52 2.83 17.08 31.23
N GLU A 53 3.17 18.32 31.56
CA GLU A 53 4.35 18.67 32.35
C GLU A 53 3.95 18.76 33.82
N VAL A 54 4.60 17.98 34.67
CA VAL A 54 4.38 17.91 36.11
C VAL A 54 5.71 18.17 36.79
N ASP A 55 5.81 19.30 37.48
CA ASP A 55 7.04 19.72 38.17
C ASP A 55 8.28 19.73 37.28
N GLY A 56 8.11 20.07 36.00
CA GLY A 56 9.17 20.13 34.99
C GLY A 56 9.42 18.83 34.24
N GLU A 57 8.81 17.71 34.64
CA GLU A 57 8.90 16.42 33.92
C GLU A 57 7.69 16.24 33.00
N LYS A 58 7.92 15.85 31.74
CA LYS A 58 6.86 15.59 30.77
C LYS A 58 6.39 14.13 30.79
N TRP A 59 5.08 13.96 30.63
CA TRP A 59 4.39 12.68 30.65
C TRP A 59 3.35 12.61 29.54
N LEU A 60 2.96 11.40 29.14
CA LEU A 60 1.82 11.17 28.27
C LEU A 60 0.57 10.95 29.11
N LEU A 61 -0.50 11.68 28.80
CA LEU A 61 -1.80 11.42 29.38
C LEU A 61 -2.37 10.09 28.85
N SER A 62 -2.60 9.06 29.67
CA SER A 62 -3.15 7.77 29.20
C SER A 62 -4.67 7.74 29.20
N ASP A 63 -5.30 8.26 30.25
CA ASP A 63 -6.76 8.27 30.42
C ASP A 63 -7.18 9.32 31.46
N HIS A 64 -8.40 9.85 31.31
CA HIS A 64 -9.12 10.57 32.37
C HIS A 64 -10.00 9.55 33.05
N ASN A 65 -9.61 9.06 34.22
CA ASN A 65 -10.37 8.02 34.91
C ASN A 65 -11.78 8.54 35.25
N HIS A 66 -12.80 8.24 34.44
CA HIS A 66 -14.17 8.75 34.64
C HIS A 66 -14.92 8.00 35.76
N ASN A 67 -14.34 6.93 36.31
CA ASN A 67 -14.96 6.12 37.37
C ASN A 67 -14.76 6.65 38.79
N SER A 68 -13.92 7.66 39.02
CA SER A 68 -14.05 8.41 40.27
C SER A 68 -15.14 9.44 40.08
N GLU A 69 -16.27 9.27 40.76
CA GLU A 69 -17.35 10.24 40.84
C GLU A 69 -16.79 11.67 40.81
N ILE A 70 -17.06 12.41 39.73
CA ILE A 70 -16.92 13.87 39.74
C ILE A 70 -17.87 14.36 40.83
N LYS A 71 -17.37 14.49 42.06
CA LYS A 71 -18.16 15.00 43.17
C LYS A 71 -18.10 16.53 43.10
N PRO A 72 -19.26 17.22 42.99
CA PRO A 72 -19.28 18.64 43.18
C PRO A 72 -18.78 18.95 44.60
N ILE A 73 -17.61 19.59 44.71
CA ILE A 73 -17.14 20.17 45.98
C ILE A 73 -17.75 21.57 46.04
N GLY A 74 -19.06 21.64 46.28
CA GLY A 74 -19.85 22.87 46.20
C GLY A 74 -20.26 23.29 44.78
N GLU A 75 -20.85 24.47 44.63
CA GLU A 75 -21.58 24.90 43.42
C GLU A 75 -20.74 25.14 42.15
N GLN A 76 -19.40 25.00 42.16
CA GLN A 76 -18.56 25.41 41.01
C GLN A 76 -17.26 24.62 40.74
N LEU A 77 -16.99 23.47 41.37
CA LEU A 77 -15.70 22.74 41.18
C LEU A 77 -15.89 21.26 40.85
N TYR A 78 -15.14 20.79 39.85
CA TYR A 78 -15.00 19.41 39.40
C TYR A 78 -13.67 18.85 39.90
N ARG A 79 -13.68 17.69 40.59
CA ARG A 79 -12.46 16.92 40.90
C ARG A 79 -12.17 15.94 39.75
N CYS A 80 -10.96 15.96 39.20
CA CYS A 80 -10.58 15.19 38.00
C CYS A 80 -9.28 14.40 38.23
N PRO A 81 -9.31 13.05 38.21
CA PRO A 81 -8.09 12.25 38.14
C PRO A 81 -7.60 12.09 36.68
N ILE A 82 -6.28 12.11 36.51
CA ILE A 82 -5.61 11.81 35.24
C ILE A 82 -4.57 10.73 35.47
N LEU A 83 -4.55 9.72 34.60
CA LEU A 83 -3.51 8.72 34.56
C LEU A 83 -2.45 9.17 33.55
N LEU A 84 -1.21 9.25 34.00
CA LEU A 84 -0.05 9.57 33.19
C LEU A 84 0.81 8.31 32.99
N VAL A 85 1.36 8.17 31.81
CA VAL A 85 2.30 7.12 31.40
C VAL A 85 3.58 7.78 30.93
N GLU A 86 4.71 7.11 31.17
CA GLU A 86 6.03 7.50 30.68
C GLU A 86 6.06 7.75 29.16
N LEU A 87 6.81 8.78 28.74
CA LEU A 87 6.93 9.20 27.32
C LEU A 87 7.36 8.07 26.40
N THR A 88 8.18 7.13 26.88
CA THR A 88 8.71 5.99 26.12
C THR A 88 7.63 5.14 25.44
N LYS A 89 6.39 5.17 25.93
CA LYS A 89 5.24 4.50 25.30
C LYS A 89 4.98 4.97 23.87
N ILE A 90 5.39 6.20 23.51
CA ILE A 90 5.21 6.73 22.15
C ILE A 90 5.96 5.92 21.09
N LEU A 91 7.06 5.27 21.45
CA LEU A 91 7.88 4.47 20.54
C LEU A 91 7.18 3.20 20.04
N GLU A 92 6.11 2.76 20.72
CA GLU A 92 5.33 1.59 20.31
C GLU A 92 4.43 1.85 19.09
N TYR A 93 4.22 3.12 18.73
CA TYR A 93 3.42 3.47 17.56
C TYR A 93 4.23 3.62 16.26
N PHE A 94 5.55 3.56 16.36
CA PHE A 94 6.43 3.47 15.21
C PHE A 94 6.73 2.00 14.98
N THR A 95 6.38 1.52 13.80
CA THR A 95 6.48 0.11 13.41
C THR A 95 7.59 -0.03 12.38
N LEU A 96 8.39 -1.08 12.52
CA LEU A 96 9.35 -1.49 11.52
C LEU A 96 8.79 -2.71 10.80
N SER A 97 8.79 -2.67 9.48
CA SER A 97 8.70 -3.88 8.64
C SER A 97 9.81 -4.86 9.03
N ALA A 98 9.62 -6.15 8.74
CA ALA A 98 10.66 -7.17 8.94
C ALA A 98 12.03 -6.68 8.41
N CYS A 99 13.08 -6.75 9.24
CA CYS A 99 14.38 -6.15 8.92
C CYS A 99 15.55 -6.83 9.65
N SER A 100 16.77 -6.56 9.21
CA SER A 100 18.02 -7.00 9.85
C SER A 100 19.04 -5.88 10.01
N PHE A 101 19.97 -6.07 10.94
CA PHE A 101 21.14 -5.24 11.15
C PHE A 101 22.34 -6.17 11.40
N CYS A 102 23.07 -6.52 10.34
CA CYS A 102 24.15 -7.53 10.40
C CYS A 102 25.46 -7.08 9.71
N ASN A 103 25.62 -5.77 9.47
CA ASN A 103 26.89 -5.22 9.01
C ASN A 103 27.84 -5.02 10.20
N GLN A 104 28.89 -5.83 10.26
CA GLN A 104 29.91 -5.84 11.31
C GLN A 104 30.95 -4.71 11.16
N GLU A 105 30.96 -4.00 10.02
CA GLU A 105 31.76 -2.79 9.83
C GLU A 105 31.15 -1.57 10.52
N ASN A 106 29.88 -1.67 10.93
CA ASN A 106 29.18 -0.61 11.62
C ASN A 106 29.53 -0.57 13.12
N THR A 107 29.31 0.59 13.74
CA THR A 107 29.14 0.68 15.20
C THR A 107 27.70 0.36 15.59
N LEU A 108 27.47 0.06 16.88
CA LEU A 108 26.12 -0.10 17.41
C LEU A 108 25.30 1.19 17.21
N TYR A 109 25.94 2.36 17.28
CA TYR A 109 25.31 3.65 16.95
C TYR A 109 24.77 3.71 15.51
N GLN A 110 25.56 3.27 14.53
CA GLN A 110 25.11 3.28 13.13
C GLN A 110 23.97 2.28 12.89
N GLN A 111 23.96 1.13 13.57
CA GLN A 111 22.81 0.20 13.53
C GLN A 111 21.57 0.81 14.19
N PHE A 112 21.75 1.49 15.33
CA PHE A 112 20.70 2.22 16.02
C PHE A 112 20.10 3.31 15.13
N GLN A 113 20.93 4.11 14.44
CA GLN A 113 20.45 5.10 13.47
C GLN A 113 19.71 4.44 12.30
N LYS A 114 20.21 3.32 11.77
CA LYS A 114 19.49 2.55 10.73
C LYS A 114 18.10 2.15 11.25
N ALA A 115 17.94 1.71 12.51
CA ALA A 115 16.64 1.36 13.06
C ALA A 115 15.66 2.55 13.10
N LEU A 116 16.15 3.74 13.46
CA LEU A 116 15.35 4.97 13.44
C LEU A 116 14.85 5.29 12.01
N TYR A 117 15.74 5.21 11.00
CA TYR A 117 15.36 5.44 9.59
C TYR A 117 14.41 4.36 9.05
N LYS A 118 14.47 3.13 9.56
CA LYS A 118 13.54 2.06 9.16
C LYS A 118 12.15 2.23 9.78
N ALA A 119 12.06 2.91 10.93
CA ALA A 119 10.79 3.20 11.59
C ALA A 119 10.03 4.38 10.95
N GLU A 120 10.75 5.25 10.22
CA GLU A 120 10.16 6.39 9.51
C GLU A 120 10.85 6.61 8.16
N VAL A 121 10.16 6.27 7.06
CA VAL A 121 10.68 6.51 5.71
C VAL A 121 10.66 8.01 5.40
N LYS A 122 11.84 8.57 5.14
CA LYS A 122 12.06 10.00 4.84
C LYS A 122 12.57 10.22 3.42
N TYR A 123 12.28 11.41 2.87
CA TYR A 123 12.97 11.87 1.67
C TYR A 123 14.35 12.41 2.02
N ILE A 124 15.29 12.34 1.06
CA ILE A 124 16.61 12.95 1.22
C ILE A 124 16.45 14.46 1.45
N GLY A 125 17.11 14.97 2.48
CA GLY A 125 17.06 16.39 2.89
C GLY A 125 16.08 16.70 4.01
N GLU A 126 15.28 15.72 4.45
CA GLU A 126 14.36 15.89 5.58
C GLU A 126 15.05 15.61 6.91
N ASN A 127 14.66 16.38 7.94
CA ASN A 127 15.13 16.14 9.30
C ASN A 127 14.45 14.91 9.90
N HIS A 128 15.22 14.13 10.67
CA HIS A 128 14.68 13.00 11.41
C HIS A 128 14.00 13.46 12.70
N ARG A 129 12.83 12.88 13.01
CA ARG A 129 12.11 13.11 14.27
C ARG A 129 12.87 12.66 15.52
N PHE A 130 13.76 11.67 15.42
CA PHE A 130 14.49 11.14 16.58
C PHE A 130 15.86 11.79 16.72
N ILE A 131 16.12 12.36 17.89
CA ILE A 131 17.43 12.88 18.28
C ILE A 131 17.96 12.00 19.40
N ILE A 132 19.19 11.50 19.25
CA ILE A 132 19.86 10.70 20.28
C ILE A 132 20.66 11.67 21.16
N ASP A 133 20.55 11.56 22.49
CA ASP A 133 21.35 12.36 23.40
C ASP A 133 22.86 12.05 23.26
N ASP A 134 23.72 12.99 23.65
CA ASP A 134 25.17 12.88 23.44
C ASP A 134 25.80 11.73 24.25
N GLU A 135 25.22 11.39 25.40
CA GLU A 135 25.74 10.32 26.27
C GLU A 135 25.46 8.94 25.66
N LEU A 136 24.22 8.69 25.25
CA LEU A 136 23.79 7.50 24.52
C LEU A 136 24.57 7.36 23.22
N LYS A 137 24.70 8.45 22.44
CA LYS A 137 25.46 8.45 21.20
C LYS A 137 26.92 8.05 21.43
N THR A 138 27.62 8.73 22.33
CA THR A 138 29.04 8.45 22.61
C THR A 138 29.23 7.01 23.06
N MET A 139 28.31 6.51 23.88
CA MET A 139 28.32 5.13 24.34
C MET A 139 28.15 4.15 23.18
N LEU A 140 27.14 4.34 22.33
CA LEU A 140 26.87 3.47 21.19
C LEU A 140 27.98 3.52 20.13
N GLU A 141 28.63 4.67 19.92
CA GLU A 141 29.76 4.83 19.01
C GLU A 141 31.00 4.03 19.50
N SER A 142 31.12 3.83 20.81
CA SER A 142 32.20 3.03 21.40
C SER A 142 32.00 1.52 21.31
N LYS A 143 30.84 1.06 20.83
CA LYS A 143 30.46 -0.36 20.76
C LYS A 143 30.47 -0.87 19.32
N PRO A 144 31.04 -2.06 19.07
CA PRO A 144 30.92 -2.70 17.76
C PRO A 144 29.45 -3.05 17.48
N ALA A 145 29.11 -3.15 16.20
CA ALA A 145 27.83 -3.70 15.75
C ALA A 145 27.61 -5.14 16.27
N GLU A 146 26.34 -5.51 16.41
CA GLU A 146 25.90 -6.88 16.70
C GLU A 146 24.96 -7.38 15.59
N ASP A 147 24.57 -8.65 15.62
CA ASP A 147 23.66 -9.23 14.63
C ASP A 147 22.21 -9.23 15.16
N PHE A 148 21.39 -8.31 14.67
CA PHE A 148 19.96 -8.25 14.99
C PHE A 148 19.11 -8.69 13.80
N ARG A 149 18.13 -9.56 14.04
CA ARG A 149 17.22 -10.08 13.01
C ARG A 149 15.77 -10.06 13.51
N TYR A 150 14.93 -9.31 12.81
CA TYR A 150 13.51 -9.17 13.08
C TYR A 150 12.72 -9.70 11.88
N PRO A 151 12.40 -11.02 11.83
CA PRO A 151 11.76 -11.65 10.66
C PRO A 151 10.28 -11.28 10.51
N THR A 152 9.70 -10.62 11.51
CA THR A 152 8.33 -10.11 11.51
C THR A 152 8.33 -8.64 11.89
N GLU A 153 7.21 -7.96 11.67
CA GLU A 153 7.03 -6.58 12.08
C GLU A 153 7.23 -6.44 13.60
N SER A 154 7.87 -5.35 14.02
CA SER A 154 8.16 -5.06 15.43
C SER A 154 8.02 -3.58 15.70
N THR A 155 7.74 -3.22 16.94
CA THR A 155 7.71 -1.80 17.35
C THR A 155 9.14 -1.26 17.45
N LEU A 156 9.31 0.05 17.24
CA LEU A 156 10.60 0.70 17.42
C LEU A 156 11.12 0.50 18.85
N ARG A 157 10.23 0.54 19.84
CA ARG A 157 10.60 0.29 21.24
C ARG A 157 11.25 -1.08 21.42
N GLU A 158 10.63 -2.14 20.92
CA GLU A 158 11.14 -3.51 21.04
C GLU A 158 12.53 -3.64 20.41
N VAL A 159 12.71 -3.07 19.22
CA VAL A 159 14.00 -3.09 18.51
C VAL A 159 15.07 -2.33 19.28
N LEU A 160 14.79 -1.12 19.78
CA LEU A 160 15.77 -0.33 20.52
C LEU A 160 16.08 -0.92 21.90
N ASP A 161 15.10 -1.49 22.60
CA ASP A 161 15.31 -2.20 23.87
C ASP A 161 16.17 -3.45 23.67
N ASP A 162 15.95 -4.21 22.60
CA ASP A 162 16.75 -5.38 22.23
C ASP A 162 18.21 -4.98 21.91
N MET A 163 18.41 -3.92 21.11
CA MET A 163 19.74 -3.38 20.81
C MET A 163 20.50 -2.89 22.06
N LEU A 164 19.80 -2.41 23.08
CA LEU A 164 20.40 -1.93 24.33
C LEU A 164 20.51 -3.04 25.40
N SER A 165 19.83 -4.17 25.22
CA SER A 165 19.77 -5.26 26.19
C SER A 165 21.14 -5.88 26.49
N GLY A 166 22.00 -6.01 25.47
CA GLY A 166 23.38 -6.49 25.61
C GLY A 166 24.26 -5.61 26.52
N LEU A 167 23.83 -4.37 26.76
CA LEU A 167 24.49 -3.41 27.64
C LEU A 167 23.81 -3.30 29.01
N ASN A 168 22.78 -4.11 29.25
CA ASN A 168 21.89 -4.03 30.40
C ASN A 168 21.24 -2.64 30.54
N TYR A 169 20.90 -2.04 29.41
CA TYR A 169 20.25 -0.74 29.31
C TYR A 169 18.85 -0.87 28.71
N ARG A 170 18.05 0.17 28.90
CA ARG A 170 16.70 0.30 28.34
C ARG A 170 16.54 1.64 27.65
N ILE A 171 15.82 1.68 26.52
CA ILE A 171 15.51 2.94 25.84
C ILE A 171 14.59 3.79 26.72
N PHE A 172 14.82 5.10 26.68
CA PHE A 172 14.02 6.08 27.40
C PHE A 172 13.80 7.30 26.52
N VAL A 173 12.57 7.84 26.51
CA VAL A 173 12.31 9.13 25.86
C VAL A 173 12.52 10.24 26.88
N ALA A 174 13.60 11.01 26.69
CA ALA A 174 14.02 12.07 27.59
C ALA A 174 13.17 13.34 27.45
N ASP A 175 12.78 13.68 26.22
CA ASP A 175 11.94 14.84 25.94
C ASP A 175 11.16 14.67 24.63
N ILE A 176 10.06 15.42 24.50
CA ILE A 176 9.30 15.59 23.25
C ILE A 176 8.98 17.08 23.10
N SER A 177 9.27 17.61 21.92
CA SER A 177 8.89 18.96 21.50
C SER A 177 7.37 19.21 21.54
N ASN A 178 6.97 20.46 21.69
CA ASN A 178 5.54 20.83 21.86
C ASN A 178 4.70 20.64 20.59
N ASP A 179 5.32 20.52 19.43
CA ASP A 179 4.72 20.19 18.13
C ASP A 179 4.80 18.69 17.81
N TYR A 180 5.37 17.87 18.71
CA TYR A 180 5.60 16.44 18.52
C TYR A 180 6.56 16.08 17.37
N ASP A 181 7.25 17.05 16.78
CA ASP A 181 8.11 16.85 15.61
C ASP A 181 9.50 16.31 15.95
N VAL A 182 9.93 16.50 17.20
CA VAL A 182 11.22 16.06 17.74
C VAL A 182 11.02 15.25 19.01
N ILE A 183 11.60 14.05 19.02
CA ILE A 183 11.63 13.08 20.13
C ILE A 183 13.09 12.83 20.51
N THR A 184 13.46 13.18 21.74
CA THR A 184 14.83 12.97 22.25
C THR A 184 14.93 11.63 22.98
N LEU A 185 15.87 10.79 22.54
CA LEU A 185 16.12 9.44 23.03
C LEU A 185 17.35 9.43 23.93
N GLY A 186 17.21 8.81 25.10
CA GLY A 186 18.28 8.51 26.04
C GLY A 186 18.17 7.08 26.56
N TYR A 187 18.83 6.76 27.68
CA TYR A 187 18.83 5.40 28.22
C TYR A 187 18.70 5.34 29.73
N LEU A 188 18.26 4.18 30.23
CA LEU A 188 18.24 3.84 31.65
C LEU A 188 19.21 2.71 31.91
N ASP A 189 20.19 2.97 32.79
CA ASP A 189 21.10 1.94 33.31
C ASP A 189 20.35 1.04 34.30
N LEU A 190 20.21 -0.26 33.98
CA LEU A 190 19.56 -1.24 34.83
C LEU A 190 20.50 -1.79 35.92
N ALA A 191 21.82 -1.65 35.76
CA ALA A 191 22.82 -2.10 36.73
C ALA A 191 23.05 -1.10 37.87
N ARG A 192 22.82 0.20 37.65
CA ARG A 192 23.14 1.28 38.63
C ARG A 192 22.00 1.65 39.60
N LYS A 193 20.90 0.91 39.69
CA LYS A 193 19.76 1.29 40.55
C LYS A 193 19.84 0.67 41.95
N ASN A 194 19.88 1.53 42.97
CA ASN A 194 19.72 1.15 44.37
C ASN A 194 18.36 0.46 44.59
N PRO A 195 18.30 -0.65 45.35
CA PRO A 195 17.03 -1.31 45.68
C PRO A 195 16.17 -0.37 46.53
N ILE A 196 14.99 -0.02 46.03
CA ILE A 196 13.98 0.74 46.80
C ILE A 196 13.25 -0.26 47.72
N GLN A 197 13.24 0.02 49.02
CA GLN A 197 12.45 -0.73 49.99
C GLN A 197 10.96 -0.42 49.84
N TYR A 198 10.16 -1.47 49.68
CA TYR A 198 8.70 -1.46 49.74
C TYR A 198 8.19 -1.14 51.15
N ASN A 199 7.20 -0.26 51.26
CA ASN A 199 6.32 -0.16 52.42
C ASN A 199 4.87 -0.48 51.99
N ASN A 200 4.24 -1.40 52.73
CA ASN A 200 2.97 -2.06 52.41
C ASN A 200 1.75 -1.14 52.43
N SER A 201 0.86 -1.29 51.45
CA SER A 201 -0.50 -1.87 51.54
C SER A 201 -1.32 -1.41 50.32
N PHE A 202 -1.78 -2.35 49.49
CA PHE A 202 -2.62 -2.04 48.33
C PHE A 202 -3.95 -2.78 48.44
N GLU A 203 -5.04 -2.02 48.48
CA GLU A 203 -6.37 -2.48 48.08
C GLU A 203 -6.50 -2.35 46.54
N PHE A 204 -7.30 -3.24 45.94
CA PHE A 204 -7.46 -3.36 44.48
C PHE A 204 -8.55 -2.45 43.87
N GLN A 205 -8.47 -2.33 42.53
CA GLN A 205 -9.44 -1.88 41.50
C GLN A 205 -9.15 -0.48 40.91
N GLU A 206 -9.18 -0.19 39.61
CA GLU A 206 -9.71 -0.84 38.40
C GLU A 206 -8.69 -0.78 37.24
N LYS A 207 -8.75 -1.74 36.31
CA LYS A 207 -8.02 -1.67 35.01
C LYS A 207 -8.76 -0.70 34.08
N GLY A 208 -8.28 0.54 33.98
CA GLY A 208 -8.53 1.36 32.78
C GLY A 208 -7.87 0.70 31.56
N ASN A 209 -8.49 0.76 30.39
CA ASN A 209 -7.96 0.20 29.15
C ASN A 209 -6.58 0.84 28.83
N GLN A 210 -5.50 0.11 29.07
CA GLN A 210 -4.11 0.52 28.83
C GLN A 210 -3.67 0.38 27.35
N PHE A 211 -4.61 0.11 26.44
CA PHE A 211 -4.25 -0.36 25.10
C PHE A 211 -3.92 0.82 24.18
N ALA A 212 -2.68 0.85 23.66
CA ALA A 212 -2.25 1.77 22.60
C ALA A 212 -3.19 1.71 21.36
N GLU A 213 -3.88 0.58 21.19
CA GLU A 213 -4.94 0.29 20.20
C GLU A 213 -6.02 1.35 20.07
N TYR A 214 -6.33 2.11 21.12
CA TYR A 214 -7.39 3.12 21.07
C TYR A 214 -6.98 4.43 20.35
N TYR A 215 -5.69 4.65 20.09
CA TYR A 215 -5.18 5.99 19.70
C TYR A 215 -4.29 6.04 18.47
N ALA A 216 -3.98 4.90 17.84
CA ALA A 216 -3.29 4.91 16.56
C ALA A 216 -4.14 5.62 15.48
N ALA A 217 -3.48 6.41 14.64
CA ALA A 217 -4.11 7.04 13.48
C ALA A 217 -4.27 6.05 12.32
N ASN A 218 -3.48 4.98 12.29
CA ASN A 218 -3.46 4.00 11.22
C ASN A 218 -3.43 2.56 11.74
N TYR A 219 -4.04 1.65 11.00
CA TYR A 219 -3.82 0.21 11.11
C TYR A 219 -2.97 -0.27 9.94
N GLU A 220 -1.79 -0.80 10.23
CA GLU A 220 -0.87 -1.41 9.28
C GLU A 220 -1.13 -2.91 9.21
N THR A 221 -1.14 -3.48 8.02
CA THR A 221 -1.35 -4.91 7.85
C THR A 221 -0.58 -5.43 6.65
N ASN A 222 -0.08 -6.65 6.79
CA ASN A 222 0.50 -7.43 5.71
C ASN A 222 -0.38 -8.66 5.49
N ILE A 223 -0.99 -8.75 4.30
CA ILE A 223 -1.87 -9.85 3.92
C ILE A 223 -1.25 -10.67 2.79
N ARG A 224 -1.34 -11.99 2.92
CA ARG A 224 -0.93 -12.97 1.92
C ARG A 224 -2.13 -13.67 1.31
N ASN A 225 -2.03 -14.02 0.03
CA ASN A 225 -3.09 -14.71 -0.73
C ASN A 225 -4.43 -13.96 -0.71
N ALA A 226 -4.41 -12.68 -1.02
CA ALA A 226 -5.60 -11.85 -1.07
C ALA A 226 -6.38 -12.04 -2.38
N ILE A 227 -7.69 -11.87 -2.32
CA ILE A 227 -8.61 -11.96 -3.46
C ILE A 227 -9.38 -10.63 -3.58
N THR A 228 -9.42 -10.07 -4.78
CA THR A 228 -10.26 -8.92 -5.12
C THR A 228 -10.60 -8.94 -6.60
N LYS A 229 -11.76 -8.38 -6.95
CA LYS A 229 -12.15 -8.13 -8.34
C LYS A 229 -11.57 -6.82 -8.89
N ASN A 230 -11.05 -5.95 -8.03
CA ASN A 230 -10.57 -4.61 -8.40
C ASN A 230 -9.03 -4.58 -8.55
N ARG A 231 -8.48 -5.56 -9.27
CA ARG A 231 -7.05 -5.70 -9.54
C ARG A 231 -6.77 -5.47 -11.02
N VAL A 232 -5.66 -4.81 -11.32
CA VAL A 232 -5.22 -4.56 -12.69
C VAL A 232 -4.40 -5.76 -13.17
N PRO A 233 -4.66 -6.32 -14.36
CA PRO A 233 -3.75 -7.29 -14.96
C PRO A 233 -2.35 -6.69 -15.08
N VAL A 234 -1.34 -7.44 -14.64
CA VAL A 234 0.06 -7.04 -14.82
C VAL A 234 0.48 -7.42 -16.23
N ASN A 235 1.23 -6.54 -16.91
CA ASN A 235 1.75 -6.81 -18.25
C ASN A 235 3.29 -6.71 -18.27
N GLU A 236 3.96 -7.83 -18.54
CA GLU A 236 5.40 -7.90 -18.83
C GLU A 236 5.69 -7.42 -20.27
N LYS A 237 5.34 -6.17 -20.59
CA LYS A 237 5.41 -5.63 -21.96
C LYS A 237 6.77 -5.84 -22.62
N TRP A 238 6.73 -6.28 -23.88
CA TRP A 238 7.85 -6.58 -24.80
C TRP A 238 9.17 -6.97 -24.11
N THR A 239 9.16 -8.14 -23.47
CA THR A 239 10.34 -8.78 -22.87
C THR A 239 10.87 -9.93 -23.73
N THR A 240 12.09 -10.39 -23.48
CA THR A 240 12.62 -11.64 -24.05
C THR A 240 12.59 -12.76 -23.02
N LEU A 241 12.84 -14.00 -23.45
CA LEU A 241 13.13 -15.10 -22.52
C LEU A 241 14.32 -14.74 -21.61
N LYS A 242 14.22 -15.09 -20.34
CA LYS A 242 15.15 -14.75 -19.26
C LYS A 242 15.72 -16.00 -18.59
N PRO A 243 16.97 -15.96 -18.09
CA PRO A 243 17.54 -17.04 -17.30
C PRO A 243 16.74 -17.24 -16.00
N ILE A 244 16.60 -18.49 -15.56
CA ILE A 244 15.95 -18.82 -14.28
C ILE A 244 16.93 -18.87 -13.10
N ASP A 245 18.22 -18.97 -13.39
CA ASP A 245 19.28 -19.01 -12.39
C ASP A 245 20.49 -18.16 -12.83
N GLY A 246 21.36 -17.86 -11.87
CA GLY A 246 22.56 -17.06 -12.09
C GLY A 246 23.71 -17.80 -12.80
N THR A 247 23.48 -18.99 -13.36
CA THR A 247 24.53 -19.81 -13.97
C THR A 247 24.63 -19.55 -15.48
N LEU A 248 24.87 -20.57 -16.30
CA LEU A 248 24.93 -20.44 -17.75
C LEU A 248 23.50 -20.49 -18.31
N ALA A 249 23.12 -19.48 -19.11
CA ALA A 249 21.85 -19.47 -19.83
C ALA A 249 21.94 -20.32 -21.09
N ASP A 250 21.51 -21.57 -21.01
CA ASP A 250 21.34 -22.46 -22.14
C ASP A 250 19.87 -22.52 -22.58
N THR A 251 19.58 -23.27 -23.64
CA THR A 251 18.23 -23.39 -24.19
C THR A 251 17.24 -24.13 -23.27
N ASN A 252 17.69 -24.69 -22.15
CA ASN A 252 16.87 -25.33 -21.12
C ASN A 252 16.73 -24.50 -19.84
N SER A 253 17.59 -23.50 -19.60
CA SER A 253 17.56 -22.63 -18.40
C SER A 253 16.98 -21.24 -18.64
N VAL A 254 16.37 -20.99 -19.81
CA VAL A 254 15.66 -19.75 -20.12
C VAL A 254 14.15 -19.95 -20.18
N ARG A 255 13.38 -19.01 -19.61
CA ARG A 255 11.93 -19.05 -19.49
C ARG A 255 11.33 -17.69 -19.77
N LEU A 256 10.02 -17.68 -20.03
CA LEU A 256 9.26 -16.45 -19.96
C LEU A 256 8.93 -16.22 -18.48
N LEU A 257 9.46 -15.14 -17.91
CA LEU A 257 9.36 -14.84 -16.49
C LEU A 257 8.37 -13.71 -16.24
N THR A 258 7.52 -13.90 -15.23
CA THR A 258 6.63 -12.87 -14.70
C THR A 258 7.14 -12.36 -13.36
N GLN A 259 6.90 -11.08 -13.08
CA GLN A 259 7.33 -10.43 -11.84
C GLN A 259 6.63 -11.02 -10.61
N PHE A 260 5.34 -11.33 -10.74
CA PHE A 260 4.50 -11.87 -9.68
C PHE A 260 4.01 -13.29 -10.01
N PRO A 261 3.71 -14.12 -8.99
CA PRO A 261 3.14 -15.44 -9.21
C PRO A 261 1.80 -15.37 -9.94
N ILE A 262 1.62 -16.21 -10.96
CA ILE A 262 0.45 -16.18 -11.85
C ILE A 262 -0.74 -16.87 -11.19
N GLU A 263 -1.88 -16.18 -11.09
CA GLU A 263 -3.18 -16.78 -10.76
C GLU A 263 -3.92 -17.20 -12.03
N GLU A 264 -3.99 -16.30 -13.01
CA GLU A 264 -4.66 -16.50 -14.30
C GLU A 264 -3.82 -15.83 -15.40
N LEU A 265 -3.60 -16.54 -16.50
CA LEU A 265 -2.93 -16.00 -17.68
C LEU A 265 -4.00 -15.43 -18.62
N THR A 266 -3.92 -14.15 -18.97
CA THR A 266 -4.98 -13.49 -19.76
C THR A 266 -4.59 -13.35 -21.23
N GLN A 267 -3.32 -13.05 -21.52
CA GLN A 267 -2.86 -12.92 -22.90
C GLN A 267 -1.35 -13.11 -23.03
N ILE A 268 -0.92 -13.78 -24.11
CA ILE A 268 0.47 -13.78 -24.56
C ILE A 268 0.53 -13.38 -26.03
N ILE A 269 1.18 -12.25 -26.31
CA ILE A 269 1.45 -11.78 -27.68
C ILE A 269 2.93 -11.96 -27.99
N VAL A 270 3.21 -12.49 -29.17
CA VAL A 270 4.56 -12.65 -29.72
C VAL A 270 4.77 -11.65 -30.84
N ARG A 271 5.81 -10.82 -30.72
CA ARG A 271 6.18 -9.82 -31.72
C ARG A 271 7.53 -10.13 -32.36
N TYR A 272 7.57 -10.18 -33.69
CA TYR A 272 8.80 -10.43 -34.43
C TYR A 272 8.73 -9.96 -35.89
N GLN A 273 9.86 -9.48 -36.41
CA GLN A 273 9.94 -9.02 -37.79
C GLN A 273 10.07 -10.23 -38.71
N ALA A 274 9.15 -10.32 -39.68
CA ALA A 274 9.13 -11.41 -40.65
C ALA A 274 9.38 -10.87 -42.05
N ASN A 275 10.28 -11.55 -42.77
CA ASN A 275 10.34 -11.45 -44.21
C ASN A 275 9.38 -12.50 -44.77
N ILE A 276 8.34 -12.04 -45.46
CA ILE A 276 7.34 -12.90 -46.07
C ILE A 276 7.40 -12.79 -47.58
N LYS A 277 7.12 -13.91 -48.23
CA LYS A 277 6.89 -14.00 -49.67
C LYS A 277 5.43 -14.30 -49.89
N HIS A 278 4.76 -13.55 -50.75
CA HIS A 278 3.36 -13.79 -51.05
C HIS A 278 3.08 -13.85 -52.54
N GLN A 279 2.02 -14.56 -52.90
CA GLN A 279 1.53 -14.66 -54.27
C GLN A 279 0.00 -14.80 -54.32
N LEU A 280 -0.59 -14.32 -55.41
CA LEU A 280 -2.04 -14.31 -55.60
C LEU A 280 -2.50 -15.52 -56.44
N ARG A 281 -3.52 -16.23 -55.94
CA ARG A 281 -4.10 -17.41 -56.60
C ARG A 281 -5.59 -17.23 -56.88
N ASN A 282 -6.02 -17.86 -57.96
CA ASN A 282 -7.42 -17.95 -58.31
C ASN A 282 -8.15 -18.92 -57.35
N PRO A 283 -9.23 -18.49 -56.67
CA PRO A 283 -9.94 -19.28 -55.68
C PRO A 283 -10.64 -20.52 -56.27
N LEU A 284 -10.94 -20.54 -57.57
CA LEU A 284 -11.70 -21.63 -58.21
C LEU A 284 -10.84 -22.84 -58.60
N ASN A 285 -9.56 -22.63 -58.90
CA ASN A 285 -8.69 -23.67 -59.44
C ASN A 285 -7.27 -23.68 -58.82
N GLY A 286 -6.97 -22.77 -57.90
CA GLY A 286 -5.66 -22.62 -57.26
C GLY A 286 -4.54 -22.21 -58.21
N SER A 287 -4.84 -21.85 -59.47
CA SER A 287 -3.80 -21.43 -60.42
C SER A 287 -3.28 -20.04 -60.06
N MET A 288 -1.98 -19.84 -60.25
CA MET A 288 -1.36 -18.52 -60.18
C MET A 288 -2.08 -17.53 -61.09
N ILE A 289 -2.34 -16.33 -60.60
CA ILE A 289 -2.85 -15.24 -61.45
C ILE A 289 -1.69 -14.77 -62.34
N TYR A 290 -1.90 -14.73 -63.65
CA TYR A 290 -0.86 -14.34 -64.61
C TYR A 290 -0.37 -12.90 -64.33
N GLY A 291 0.94 -12.72 -64.08
CA GLY A 291 1.56 -11.42 -63.84
C GLY A 291 1.75 -11.03 -62.37
N THR A 292 1.46 -11.92 -61.42
CA THR A 292 1.76 -11.71 -59.99
C THR A 292 2.99 -12.53 -59.60
N ASP A 293 4.16 -11.90 -59.63
CA ASP A 293 5.41 -12.51 -59.17
C ASP A 293 5.41 -12.68 -57.65
N LEU A 294 6.23 -13.63 -57.14
CA LEU A 294 6.54 -13.77 -55.72
C LEU A 294 7.10 -12.44 -55.21
N THR A 295 6.31 -11.76 -54.38
CA THR A 295 6.68 -10.46 -53.82
C THR A 295 7.14 -10.63 -52.38
N GLU A 296 8.27 -10.02 -52.05
CA GLU A 296 8.86 -10.02 -50.71
C GLU A 296 8.42 -8.76 -49.95
N GLU A 297 7.98 -8.94 -48.70
CA GLU A 297 7.59 -7.86 -47.80
C GLU A 297 8.20 -8.10 -46.41
N ASP A 298 8.74 -7.06 -45.80
CA ASP A 298 9.17 -7.08 -44.40
C ASP A 298 8.05 -6.52 -43.52
N ILE A 299 7.43 -7.37 -42.71
CA ILE A 299 6.23 -7.01 -41.96
C ILE A 299 6.32 -7.17 -40.44
N MET A 300 5.53 -6.29 -39.84
CA MET A 300 5.19 -6.10 -38.44
C MET A 300 4.35 -7.21 -37.77
N LEU A 301 4.83 -8.41 -37.40
CA LEU A 301 3.90 -9.41 -36.83
C LEU A 301 3.72 -9.30 -35.31
N ASN A 302 2.46 -9.24 -34.88
CA ASN A 302 1.99 -9.38 -33.50
C ASN A 302 1.00 -10.54 -33.44
N VAL A 303 1.43 -11.68 -32.93
CA VAL A 303 0.66 -12.93 -32.97
C VAL A 303 0.20 -13.28 -31.58
N ASP A 304 -1.11 -13.42 -31.38
CA ASP A 304 -1.67 -13.94 -30.13
C ASP A 304 -1.44 -15.45 -30.06
N VAL A 305 -0.72 -15.88 -29.03
CA VAL A 305 -0.39 -17.30 -28.79
C VAL A 305 -0.98 -17.81 -27.48
N THR A 306 -1.94 -17.08 -26.90
CA THR A 306 -2.52 -17.38 -25.58
C THR A 306 -3.03 -18.81 -25.50
N ASP A 307 -3.73 -19.27 -26.54
CA ASP A 307 -4.31 -20.62 -26.61
C ASP A 307 -3.28 -21.75 -26.60
N ILE A 308 -1.99 -21.45 -26.87
CA ILE A 308 -0.92 -22.44 -26.74
C ILE A 308 -0.65 -22.74 -25.26
N PHE A 309 -0.89 -21.79 -24.36
CA PHE A 309 -0.54 -21.93 -22.95
C PHE A 309 -1.76 -22.34 -22.13
N VAL A 310 -1.61 -23.42 -21.37
CA VAL A 310 -2.71 -23.99 -20.58
C VAL A 310 -2.26 -24.29 -19.17
N GLU A 311 -3.19 -24.23 -18.23
CA GLU A 311 -2.90 -24.55 -16.84
C GLU A 311 -2.47 -26.01 -16.70
N ARG A 312 -1.48 -26.25 -15.85
CA ARG A 312 -0.90 -27.59 -15.66
C ARG A 312 -1.93 -28.65 -15.27
N GLU A 313 -2.94 -28.29 -14.47
CA GLU A 313 -4.01 -29.22 -14.09
C GLU A 313 -4.86 -29.64 -15.30
N ILE A 314 -5.17 -28.70 -16.19
CA ILE A 314 -5.90 -28.95 -17.43
C ILE A 314 -5.01 -29.76 -18.39
N TYR A 315 -3.76 -29.34 -18.54
CA TYR A 315 -2.76 -30.02 -19.33
C TYR A 315 -2.61 -31.49 -18.94
N ASP A 316 -2.44 -31.77 -17.65
CA ASP A 316 -2.24 -33.13 -17.12
C ASP A 316 -3.50 -34.00 -17.33
N ALA A 317 -4.67 -33.41 -17.58
CA ALA A 317 -5.93 -34.09 -17.90
C ALA A 317 -6.20 -34.28 -19.40
N MET A 318 -5.46 -33.59 -20.29
CA MET A 318 -5.56 -33.74 -21.74
C MET A 318 -5.04 -35.11 -22.20
N ASP A 319 -5.51 -35.57 -23.36
CA ASP A 319 -4.89 -36.71 -24.03
C ASP A 319 -3.50 -36.38 -24.58
N TYR A 320 -2.75 -37.40 -24.95
CA TYR A 320 -1.39 -37.26 -25.47
C TYR A 320 -1.33 -36.34 -26.71
N THR A 321 -2.31 -36.42 -27.61
CA THR A 321 -2.28 -35.64 -28.85
C THR A 321 -2.53 -34.17 -28.60
N GLU A 322 -3.39 -33.82 -27.65
CA GLU A 322 -3.63 -32.44 -27.24
C GLU A 322 -2.49 -31.88 -26.39
N GLN A 323 -1.90 -32.67 -25.49
CA GLN A 323 -0.69 -32.29 -24.76
C GLN A 323 0.47 -31.92 -25.71
N GLN A 324 0.54 -32.54 -26.89
CA GLN A 324 1.56 -32.22 -27.90
C GLN A 324 1.43 -30.84 -28.55
N LYS A 325 0.33 -30.11 -28.32
CA LYS A 325 0.02 -28.80 -28.92
C LYS A 325 0.10 -27.63 -27.93
N HIS A 326 0.28 -27.92 -26.64
CA HIS A 326 0.16 -26.92 -25.59
C HIS A 326 1.40 -26.86 -24.67
N ILE A 327 1.62 -25.69 -24.06
CA ILE A 327 2.64 -25.43 -23.03
C ILE A 327 1.96 -25.33 -21.66
N PRO A 328 2.32 -26.18 -20.68
CA PRO A 328 1.77 -26.06 -19.34
C PRO A 328 2.42 -24.89 -18.57
N PHE A 329 1.60 -24.12 -17.85
CA PHE A 329 2.05 -23.23 -16.79
C PHE A 329 1.42 -23.62 -15.44
N ALA A 330 2.11 -23.35 -14.33
CA ALA A 330 1.60 -23.64 -13.00
C ALA A 330 1.10 -22.38 -12.31
N ARG A 331 -0.12 -22.40 -11.76
CA ARG A 331 -0.59 -21.34 -10.86
C ARG A 331 0.33 -21.22 -9.66
N GLY A 332 0.62 -19.99 -9.24
CA GLY A 332 1.58 -19.67 -8.18
C GLY A 332 3.05 -19.75 -8.61
N SER A 333 3.33 -20.06 -9.89
CA SER A 333 4.65 -19.95 -10.49
C SER A 333 4.88 -18.56 -11.08
N LYS A 334 6.14 -18.15 -11.15
CA LYS A 334 6.60 -17.00 -11.94
C LYS A 334 7.12 -17.39 -13.33
N ASP A 335 7.27 -18.68 -13.56
CA ASP A 335 7.97 -19.21 -14.73
C ASP A 335 6.99 -19.88 -15.70
N ILE A 336 7.06 -19.47 -16.97
CA ILE A 336 6.32 -20.07 -18.08
C ILE A 336 7.31 -20.79 -19.01
N GLY A 337 7.05 -22.09 -19.23
CA GLY A 337 7.98 -23.04 -19.84
C GLY A 337 8.07 -23.05 -21.36
N VAL A 338 9.03 -22.35 -21.96
CA VAL A 338 9.47 -22.61 -23.36
C VAL A 338 10.83 -23.30 -23.31
N ILE A 339 10.91 -24.60 -23.60
CA ILE A 339 12.14 -25.41 -23.37
C ILE A 339 12.60 -26.08 -24.68
N SER A 340 13.92 -26.21 -24.89
CA SER A 340 14.46 -26.98 -26.02
C SER A 340 14.35 -28.50 -25.88
N THR A 341 14.51 -29.08 -24.68
CA THR A 341 14.52 -30.56 -24.48
C THR A 341 14.24 -31.01 -23.03
N TYR A 342 13.98 -32.31 -22.85
CA TYR A 342 13.01 -32.94 -21.93
C TYR A 342 13.29 -33.04 -20.42
N LYS A 343 12.18 -33.09 -19.65
CA LYS A 343 11.99 -34.07 -18.55
C LYS A 343 10.63 -34.81 -18.57
N LYS A 344 9.62 -34.30 -19.29
CA LYS A 344 8.35 -34.97 -19.61
C LYS A 344 7.98 -34.67 -21.07
N LEU A 345 7.33 -35.61 -21.75
CA LEU A 345 7.41 -35.93 -23.17
C LEU A 345 6.61 -35.03 -24.18
N PHE A 346 6.60 -33.68 -24.09
CA PHE A 346 5.73 -32.82 -24.93
C PHE A 346 6.24 -31.39 -25.26
N PHE A 347 5.54 -30.71 -26.21
CA PHE A 347 5.73 -29.38 -26.87
C PHE A 347 7.14 -28.74 -26.78
N THR A 348 7.87 -28.69 -27.90
CA THR A 348 9.27 -28.22 -27.97
C THR A 348 9.39 -26.81 -28.55
N ARG A 349 10.57 -26.18 -28.43
CA ARG A 349 10.91 -24.94 -29.16
C ARG A 349 10.56 -25.00 -30.64
N GLU A 350 10.90 -26.10 -31.32
CA GLU A 350 10.64 -26.26 -32.76
C GLU A 350 9.13 -26.31 -33.04
N LYS A 351 8.37 -27.02 -32.21
CA LYS A 351 6.90 -27.06 -32.30
C LYS A 351 6.27 -25.70 -32.01
N PHE A 352 6.82 -24.94 -31.04
CA PHE A 352 6.38 -23.57 -30.79
C PHE A 352 6.64 -22.69 -32.00
N ARG A 353 7.81 -22.78 -32.63
CA ARG A 353 8.13 -22.04 -33.86
C ARG A 353 7.15 -22.39 -34.98
N GLU A 354 6.95 -23.67 -35.25
CA GLU A 354 6.03 -24.15 -36.29
C GLU A 354 4.62 -23.62 -36.04
N ARG A 355 4.12 -23.75 -34.80
CA ARG A 355 2.81 -23.25 -34.42
C ARG A 355 2.69 -21.72 -34.50
N LEU A 356 3.74 -20.99 -34.12
CA LEU A 356 3.80 -19.54 -34.27
C LEU A 356 3.69 -19.13 -35.74
N LEU A 357 4.43 -19.79 -36.64
CA LEU A 357 4.39 -19.51 -38.07
C LEU A 357 3.01 -19.83 -38.67
N GLU A 358 2.35 -20.91 -38.23
CA GLU A 358 0.97 -21.22 -38.63
C GLU A 358 0.00 -20.10 -38.25
N LEU A 359 0.03 -19.65 -36.98
CA LEU A 359 -0.81 -18.56 -36.49
C LEU A 359 -0.47 -17.21 -37.14
N SER A 360 0.77 -17.06 -37.60
CA SER A 360 1.24 -15.83 -38.26
C SER A 360 0.66 -15.61 -39.65
N VAL A 361 0.16 -16.66 -40.32
CA VAL A 361 -0.42 -16.54 -41.66
C VAL A 361 -1.63 -15.62 -41.63
N GLU A 362 -2.58 -15.84 -40.71
CA GLU A 362 -3.81 -15.04 -40.60
C GLU A 362 -3.49 -13.57 -40.30
N VAL A 363 -2.55 -13.30 -39.39
CA VAL A 363 -2.10 -11.94 -39.06
C VAL A 363 -1.42 -11.28 -40.26
N ALA A 364 -0.59 -12.01 -40.99
CA ALA A 364 0.07 -11.51 -42.20
C ALA A 364 -0.95 -11.21 -43.31
N GLU A 365 -1.98 -12.05 -43.48
CA GLU A 365 -3.06 -11.81 -44.43
C GLU A 365 -3.79 -10.50 -44.11
N GLU A 366 -4.16 -10.29 -42.85
CA GLU A 366 -4.82 -9.05 -42.40
C GLU A 366 -3.97 -7.81 -42.70
N ILE A 367 -2.66 -7.86 -42.41
CA ILE A 367 -1.73 -6.76 -42.69
C ILE A 367 -1.67 -6.46 -44.19
N LEU A 368 -1.51 -7.49 -45.03
CA LEU A 368 -1.40 -7.30 -46.48
C LEU A 368 -2.72 -6.78 -47.10
N GLN A 369 -3.88 -7.21 -46.58
CA GLN A 369 -5.18 -6.63 -46.95
C GLN A 369 -5.24 -5.15 -46.61
N ASN A 370 -4.81 -4.78 -45.39
CA ASN A 370 -4.78 -3.39 -44.94
C ASN A 370 -3.80 -2.52 -45.75
N LEU A 371 -2.70 -3.10 -46.23
CA LEU A 371 -1.76 -2.45 -47.16
C LEU A 371 -2.32 -2.35 -48.59
N GLY A 372 -3.45 -3.00 -48.88
CA GLY A 372 -4.12 -2.94 -50.17
C GLY A 372 -3.49 -3.83 -51.24
N VAL A 373 -2.73 -4.86 -50.84
CA VAL A 373 -2.10 -5.83 -51.74
C VAL A 373 -3.13 -6.60 -52.55
N TRP A 374 -4.29 -6.88 -51.96
CA TRP A 374 -5.52 -7.29 -52.65
C TRP A 374 -6.74 -6.67 -51.96
N ARG A 375 -7.84 -6.53 -52.69
CA ARG A 375 -9.06 -5.86 -52.21
C ARG A 375 -10.34 -6.70 -52.33
N ASP A 376 -10.29 -7.79 -53.10
CA ASP A 376 -11.47 -8.55 -53.48
C ASP A 376 -11.48 -9.95 -52.85
N ASN A 377 -12.68 -10.47 -52.57
CA ASN A 377 -12.92 -11.85 -52.13
C ASN A 377 -12.61 -12.90 -53.22
N ASP A 378 -12.18 -12.48 -54.41
CA ASP A 378 -11.97 -13.31 -55.60
C ASP A 378 -10.50 -13.77 -55.77
N VAL A 379 -9.68 -13.66 -54.72
CA VAL A 379 -8.26 -14.04 -54.73
C VAL A 379 -7.89 -14.71 -53.40
N VAL A 380 -7.12 -15.81 -53.48
CA VAL A 380 -6.48 -16.44 -52.31
C VAL A 380 -5.02 -15.99 -52.27
N VAL A 381 -4.53 -15.60 -51.10
CA VAL A 381 -3.13 -15.25 -50.91
C VAL A 381 -2.42 -16.42 -50.27
N GLU A 382 -1.35 -16.89 -50.91
CA GLU A 382 -0.42 -17.81 -50.27
C GLU A 382 0.75 -17.03 -49.68
N ILE A 383 1.03 -17.26 -48.41
CA ILE A 383 2.12 -16.63 -47.66
C ILE A 383 3.16 -17.69 -47.30
N PHE A 384 4.42 -17.37 -47.58
CA PHE A 384 5.59 -18.17 -47.23
C PHE A 384 6.50 -17.34 -46.34
N PHE A 385 6.95 -17.92 -45.23
CA PHE A 385 7.93 -17.28 -44.36
C PHE A 385 9.34 -17.62 -44.82
N ASP A 386 10.11 -16.62 -45.23
CA ASP A 386 11.48 -16.81 -45.75
C ASP A 386 12.54 -16.83 -44.63
N ASN A 387 12.11 -16.92 -43.37
CA ASN A 387 12.97 -16.96 -42.20
C ASN A 387 13.07 -18.39 -41.61
N PRO A 388 13.84 -19.31 -42.23
CA PRO A 388 13.95 -20.70 -41.77
C PRO A 388 14.62 -20.85 -40.39
N TYR A 389 15.15 -19.76 -39.82
CA TYR A 389 15.92 -19.76 -38.57
C TYR A 389 15.49 -18.68 -37.58
N LEU A 390 14.18 -18.36 -37.48
CA LEU A 390 13.67 -17.43 -36.47
C LEU A 390 14.19 -17.80 -35.07
N ASP A 391 15.14 -17.00 -34.56
CA ASP A 391 15.74 -17.26 -33.26
C ASP A 391 14.87 -16.65 -32.16
N ILE A 392 13.98 -17.48 -31.61
CA ILE A 392 13.08 -17.15 -30.49
C ILE A 392 13.82 -16.50 -29.30
N TYR A 393 15.12 -16.74 -29.14
CA TYR A 393 15.92 -16.16 -28.06
C TYR A 393 16.52 -14.78 -28.36
N GLN A 394 16.47 -14.32 -29.61
CA GLN A 394 17.17 -13.10 -30.04
C GLN A 394 16.31 -12.13 -30.84
N GLN A 395 15.31 -12.65 -31.54
CA GLN A 395 14.56 -11.93 -32.57
C GLN A 395 13.06 -11.91 -32.27
N VAL A 396 12.67 -12.25 -31.04
CA VAL A 396 11.27 -12.36 -30.65
C VAL A 396 11.05 -11.66 -29.32
N LEU A 397 10.00 -10.86 -29.25
CA LEU A 397 9.50 -10.20 -28.06
C LEU A 397 8.21 -10.86 -27.60
N PHE A 398 8.03 -10.95 -26.30
CA PHE A 398 6.84 -11.46 -25.64
C PHE A 398 6.18 -10.35 -24.84
N SER A 399 4.86 -10.21 -24.95
CA SER A 399 4.04 -9.44 -24.01
C SER A 399 3.17 -10.43 -23.26
N VAL A 400 3.27 -10.45 -21.94
CA VAL A 400 2.48 -11.37 -21.09
C VAL A 400 1.59 -10.55 -20.19
N SER A 401 0.28 -10.65 -20.41
CA SER A 401 -0.74 -10.11 -19.52
C SER A 401 -1.26 -11.22 -18.62
N TYR A 402 -1.28 -10.98 -17.31
CA TYR A 402 -1.69 -11.98 -16.32
C TYR A 402 -2.27 -11.32 -15.07
N VAL A 403 -3.11 -12.08 -14.39
CA VAL A 403 -3.62 -11.75 -13.07
C VAL A 403 -2.73 -12.43 -12.03
N PRO A 404 -2.09 -11.69 -11.13
CA PRO A 404 -1.20 -12.29 -10.13
C PRO A 404 -1.90 -12.59 -8.80
N TYR A 405 -1.28 -13.50 -8.02
CA TYR A 405 -1.55 -13.62 -6.60
C TYR A 405 -1.22 -12.32 -5.87
N LEU A 406 -2.06 -11.94 -4.92
CA LEU A 406 -1.95 -10.67 -4.21
C LEU A 406 -1.39 -10.86 -2.81
N ASP A 407 -0.16 -10.39 -2.61
CA ASP A 407 0.39 -10.15 -1.28
C ASP A 407 0.47 -8.62 -1.08
N LEU A 408 -0.28 -8.08 -0.14
CA LEU A 408 -0.49 -6.63 0.00
C LEU A 408 -0.03 -6.14 1.38
N HIS A 409 0.68 -5.02 1.40
CA HIS A 409 1.04 -4.29 2.61
C HIS A 409 0.45 -2.88 2.51
N PHE A 410 -0.45 -2.53 3.44
CA PHE A 410 -1.15 -1.24 3.41
C PHE A 410 -1.54 -0.77 4.81
N LYS A 411 -1.84 0.54 4.91
CA LYS A 411 -2.27 1.22 6.14
C LYS A 411 -3.64 1.86 5.96
N VAL A 412 -4.62 1.48 6.77
CA VAL A 412 -5.94 2.15 6.79
C VAL A 412 -5.96 3.23 7.86
N GLY A 413 -6.21 4.47 7.45
CA GLY A 413 -6.24 5.62 8.36
C GLY A 413 -7.60 5.84 9.02
N LYS A 414 -7.60 6.48 10.19
CA LYS A 414 -8.79 7.07 10.80
C LYS A 414 -9.27 8.24 9.96
N LEU A 415 -10.58 8.42 9.96
CA LEU A 415 -11.23 9.53 9.27
C LEU A 415 -11.16 10.87 10.02
N VAL A 416 -10.85 10.86 11.32
CA VAL A 416 -10.88 12.04 12.20
C VAL A 416 -9.56 12.83 12.13
N ASN A 417 -9.65 14.16 12.03
CA ASN A 417 -8.51 15.07 11.87
C ASN A 417 -7.72 15.39 13.16
N ASP A 418 -8.27 15.11 14.35
CA ASP A 418 -7.69 15.53 15.64
C ASP A 418 -7.05 14.39 16.45
N VAL A 419 -6.13 13.63 15.83
CA VAL A 419 -5.25 12.76 16.62
C VAL A 419 -3.92 13.48 16.77
N ALA A 420 -3.56 13.84 18.01
CA ALA A 420 -2.28 14.50 18.31
C ALA A 420 -1.05 13.67 17.89
N PHE A 421 -1.25 12.39 17.54
CA PHE A 421 -0.19 11.48 17.14
C PHE A 421 -0.59 10.60 15.94
N GLN A 422 0.16 10.68 14.83
CA GLN A 422 -0.09 9.88 13.60
C GLN A 422 0.54 8.47 13.64
N GLY A 423 0.26 7.70 14.69
CA GLY A 423 0.82 6.36 14.90
C GLY A 423 0.22 5.23 14.08
N SER A 424 0.92 4.09 13.96
CA SER A 424 0.41 2.87 13.33
C SER A 424 0.34 1.70 14.32
N ILE A 425 -0.64 0.81 14.16
CA ILE A 425 -0.73 -0.47 14.89
C ILE A 425 -0.79 -1.63 13.93
N ILE A 426 -0.06 -2.70 14.25
CA ILE A 426 0.02 -3.91 13.44
C ILE A 426 -1.25 -4.74 13.63
N SER A 427 -1.95 -5.01 12.52
CA SER A 427 -3.04 -5.97 12.45
C SER A 427 -2.59 -7.22 11.70
N ASN A 428 -2.45 -8.31 12.45
CA ASN A 428 -2.04 -9.60 11.91
C ASN A 428 -3.19 -10.31 11.17
N GLN A 429 -2.88 -10.88 10.00
CA GLN A 429 -3.81 -11.72 9.26
C GLN A 429 -4.18 -12.98 10.08
N ILE A 430 -5.48 -13.25 10.21
CA ILE A 430 -6.01 -14.42 10.93
C ILE A 430 -6.46 -15.53 9.96
N ASP A 431 -7.01 -15.14 8.80
CA ASP A 431 -7.57 -16.06 7.81
C ASP A 431 -6.53 -16.45 6.75
N ARG A 432 -6.65 -17.65 6.18
CA ARG A 432 -5.72 -18.15 5.13
C ARG A 432 -5.86 -17.40 3.79
N THR A 433 -7.04 -16.87 3.52
CA THR A 433 -7.38 -16.15 2.28
C THR A 433 -8.21 -14.94 2.68
N ILE A 434 -7.89 -13.76 2.13
CA ILE A 434 -8.49 -12.49 2.53
C ILE A 434 -9.21 -11.85 1.35
N ASP A 435 -10.51 -11.55 1.50
CA ASP A 435 -11.18 -10.60 0.60
C ASP A 435 -10.73 -9.19 0.98
N VAL A 436 -10.00 -8.54 0.07
CA VAL A 436 -9.34 -7.25 0.32
C VAL A 436 -10.34 -6.16 0.70
N ASN A 437 -11.48 -6.08 0.00
CA ASN A 437 -12.46 -5.02 0.22
C ASN A 437 -13.12 -5.20 1.58
N ARG A 438 -13.52 -6.44 1.90
CA ARG A 438 -14.15 -6.74 3.18
C ARG A 438 -13.19 -6.50 4.35
N TYR A 439 -11.93 -6.90 4.21
CA TYR A 439 -10.93 -6.74 5.26
C TYR A 439 -10.50 -5.28 5.43
N SER A 440 -10.33 -4.52 4.34
CA SER A 440 -10.07 -3.08 4.41
C SER A 440 -11.21 -2.32 5.10
N ASN A 441 -12.47 -2.63 4.77
CA ASN A 441 -13.63 -2.04 5.44
C ASN A 441 -13.70 -2.44 6.92
N HIS A 442 -13.32 -3.68 7.26
CA HIS A 442 -13.21 -4.12 8.64
C HIS A 442 -12.14 -3.33 9.41
N LEU A 443 -10.96 -3.15 8.84
CA LEU A 443 -9.89 -2.34 9.43
C LEU A 443 -10.30 -0.87 9.56
N GLN A 444 -11.02 -0.33 8.58
CA GLN A 444 -11.56 1.03 8.65
C GLN A 444 -12.61 1.17 9.76
N ALA A 445 -13.49 0.18 9.92
CA ALA A 445 -14.46 0.15 11.01
C ALA A 445 -13.76 0.01 12.37
N LEU A 446 -12.71 -0.81 12.48
CA LEU A 446 -11.88 -0.88 13.69
C LEU A 446 -11.18 0.45 13.98
N ALA A 447 -10.56 1.05 12.98
CA ALA A 447 -9.93 2.36 13.06
C ALA A 447 -10.93 3.42 13.53
N ASN A 448 -12.13 3.47 12.95
CA ASN A 448 -13.16 4.45 13.32
C ASN A 448 -13.84 4.16 14.67
N LYS A 449 -13.79 2.92 15.19
CA LYS A 449 -14.41 2.51 16.46
C LYS A 449 -13.52 2.80 17.67
N LEU A 450 -12.22 2.53 17.54
CA LEU A 450 -11.26 2.61 18.63
C LEU A 450 -10.83 4.06 18.87
N GLY A 451 -11.26 4.65 19.99
CA GLY A 451 -11.05 6.06 20.35
C GLY A 451 -12.32 6.91 20.40
N ASN A 452 -13.50 6.35 20.09
CA ASN A 452 -14.76 7.03 20.35
C ASN A 452 -15.04 7.02 21.86
N LYS A 453 -15.58 8.13 22.39
CA LYS A 453 -15.97 8.26 23.80
C LYS A 453 -16.94 7.11 24.15
N GLU A 454 -16.48 6.17 24.97
CA GLU A 454 -17.36 5.19 25.59
C GLU A 454 -18.16 5.90 26.68
N LEU A 455 -19.48 5.94 26.51
CA LEU A 455 -20.37 6.45 27.54
C LEU A 455 -20.84 5.25 28.35
N ILE A 456 -20.26 5.10 29.54
CA ILE A 456 -20.68 4.08 30.50
C ILE A 456 -21.75 4.72 31.39
N LYS A 457 -22.97 4.22 31.29
CA LYS A 457 -24.09 4.66 32.12
C LYS A 457 -24.52 3.53 33.04
N SER A 458 -24.21 3.67 34.32
CA SER A 458 -24.74 2.80 35.37
C SER A 458 -26.11 3.30 35.80
N VAL A 459 -27.12 2.46 35.70
CA VAL A 459 -28.50 2.77 36.10
C VAL A 459 -28.99 1.70 37.07
N GLU A 460 -29.57 2.15 38.17
CA GLU A 460 -30.34 1.31 39.08
C GLU A 460 -31.83 1.52 38.77
N GLN A 461 -32.45 0.50 38.19
CA GLN A 461 -33.85 0.56 37.75
C GLN A 461 -34.72 -0.48 38.45
N ASN A 462 -36.02 -0.21 38.51
CA ASN A 462 -37.00 -1.15 39.06
C ASN A 462 -36.98 -2.45 38.26
N ARG A 463 -37.12 -3.61 38.95
CA ARG A 463 -37.02 -4.95 38.33
C ARG A 463 -37.94 -5.19 37.12
N ASN A 464 -39.02 -4.41 37.00
CA ASN A 464 -40.02 -4.52 35.94
C ASN A 464 -39.78 -3.58 34.74
N GLN A 465 -38.75 -2.72 34.78
CA GLN A 465 -38.39 -1.89 33.63
C GLN A 465 -37.51 -2.69 32.64
N PRO A 466 -37.80 -2.63 31.33
CA PRO A 466 -37.02 -3.33 30.32
C PRO A 466 -35.58 -2.80 30.29
N LEU A 467 -34.61 -3.70 30.09
CA LEU A 467 -33.24 -3.33 29.76
C LEU A 467 -33.20 -2.82 28.32
N LEU A 468 -32.30 -1.89 28.03
CA LEU A 468 -31.99 -1.53 26.64
C LEU A 468 -31.40 -2.74 25.90
N GLU A 469 -31.61 -2.83 24.59
CA GLU A 469 -31.10 -3.91 23.74
C GLU A 469 -29.81 -3.48 23.02
N LEU A 470 -28.91 -4.43 22.80
CA LEU A 470 -27.68 -4.18 22.03
C LEU A 470 -28.05 -3.65 20.64
N GLY A 471 -27.53 -2.48 20.28
CA GLY A 471 -27.90 -1.76 19.06
C GLY A 471 -28.85 -0.56 19.26
N ASP A 472 -29.43 -0.38 20.46
CA ASP A 472 -30.28 0.77 20.76
C ASP A 472 -29.52 2.10 20.65
N LEU A 473 -30.18 3.11 20.06
CA LEU A 473 -29.63 4.44 19.83
C LEU A 473 -30.12 5.44 20.88
N ILE A 474 -29.22 6.28 21.38
CA ILE A 474 -29.54 7.49 22.15
C ILE A 474 -29.11 8.75 21.37
N ASP A 475 -29.50 9.93 21.87
CA ASP A 475 -29.18 11.24 21.27
C ASP A 475 -27.68 11.35 20.91
N ASP A 476 -27.35 12.12 19.86
CA ASP A 476 -26.00 12.30 19.31
C ASP A 476 -25.33 11.05 18.65
N ASN A 477 -26.13 10.09 18.16
CA ASN A 477 -25.70 8.86 17.45
C ASN A 477 -24.86 7.88 18.30
N TYR A 478 -25.20 7.70 19.58
CA TYR A 478 -24.56 6.70 20.44
C TYR A 478 -25.34 5.37 20.40
N SER A 479 -24.68 4.29 20.01
CA SER A 479 -25.27 2.93 19.95
C SER A 479 -24.84 2.09 21.15
N LEU A 480 -25.76 1.33 21.74
CA LEU A 480 -25.47 0.41 22.85
C LEU A 480 -24.69 -0.81 22.36
N ILE A 481 -23.49 -1.04 22.89
CA ILE A 481 -22.60 -2.14 22.46
C ILE A 481 -22.34 -3.20 23.52
N ASN A 482 -22.58 -2.91 24.80
CA ASN A 482 -22.44 -3.87 25.89
C ASN A 482 -23.44 -3.57 27.04
N ILE A 483 -23.88 -4.63 27.72
CA ILE A 483 -24.77 -4.55 28.88
C ILE A 483 -24.27 -5.53 29.94
N ASP A 484 -23.72 -5.01 31.03
CA ASP A 484 -23.43 -5.81 32.23
C ASP A 484 -24.52 -5.56 33.27
N TYR A 485 -25.27 -6.58 33.68
CA TYR A 485 -26.35 -6.38 34.66
C TYR A 485 -26.36 -7.41 35.78
N VAL A 486 -26.74 -6.95 36.96
CA VAL A 486 -26.99 -7.77 38.15
C VAL A 486 -28.45 -7.58 38.55
N LYS A 487 -29.20 -8.68 38.66
CA LYS A 487 -30.60 -8.68 39.10
C LYS A 487 -30.68 -9.10 40.57
N ASP A 488 -31.14 -8.20 41.42
CA ASP A 488 -31.54 -8.50 42.80
C ASP A 488 -33.07 -8.62 42.90
N ASN A 489 -33.60 -9.00 44.05
CA ASN A 489 -35.04 -9.21 44.25
C ASN A 489 -35.88 -7.94 44.06
N VAL A 490 -35.28 -6.76 44.22
CA VAL A 490 -35.96 -5.44 44.22
C VAL A 490 -35.52 -4.54 43.06
N ALA A 491 -34.27 -4.63 42.59
CA ALA A 491 -33.71 -3.74 41.57
C ALA A 491 -32.84 -4.48 40.54
N VAL A 492 -32.67 -3.87 39.38
CA VAL A 492 -31.71 -4.27 38.35
C VAL A 492 -30.66 -3.18 38.27
N LYS A 493 -29.41 -3.53 38.57
CA LYS A 493 -28.25 -2.66 38.31
C LYS A 493 -27.69 -3.03 36.95
N ALA A 494 -27.74 -2.11 35.99
CA ALA A 494 -27.24 -2.32 34.65
C ALA A 494 -26.18 -1.27 34.31
N ASN A 495 -25.05 -1.72 33.78
CA ASN A 495 -24.00 -0.92 33.18
C ASN A 495 -24.16 -1.01 31.68
N TYR A 496 -24.53 0.09 31.06
CA TYR A 496 -24.70 0.21 29.62
C TYR A 496 -23.46 0.90 29.03
N THR A 497 -22.82 0.28 28.04
CA THR A 497 -21.70 0.88 27.30
C THR A 497 -22.20 1.33 25.93
N PHE A 498 -22.17 2.65 25.68
CA PHE A 498 -22.55 3.23 24.39
C PHE A 498 -21.34 3.77 23.63
N VAL A 499 -21.34 3.62 22.30
CA VAL A 499 -20.31 4.14 21.40
C VAL A 499 -20.93 5.01 20.32
N GLN A 500 -20.36 6.19 20.10
CA GLN A 500 -20.78 7.11 19.03
C GLN A 500 -20.39 6.57 17.65
N ASN A 501 -21.26 6.72 16.64
CA ASN A 501 -20.99 6.35 15.23
C ASN A 501 -20.65 4.85 15.01
N TYR A 502 -21.40 3.94 15.63
CA TYR A 502 -21.18 2.50 15.52
C TYR A 502 -21.74 1.91 14.21
N ASP A 503 -20.88 1.28 13.40
CA ASP A 503 -21.24 0.40 12.29
C ASP A 503 -21.12 -1.08 12.70
N VAL A 504 -22.09 -1.91 12.31
CA VAL A 504 -22.15 -3.34 12.69
C VAL A 504 -21.02 -4.12 12.02
N VAL A 505 -20.03 -4.53 12.82
CA VAL A 505 -18.95 -5.42 12.36
C VAL A 505 -19.44 -6.87 12.39
N LEU A 506 -19.67 -7.45 11.21
CA LEU A 506 -19.97 -8.87 11.03
C LEU A 506 -18.73 -9.72 11.36
N ASN A 507 -18.68 -10.26 12.58
CA ASN A 507 -17.72 -11.27 13.00
C ASN A 507 -17.98 -12.60 12.25
N THR A 508 -17.14 -12.95 11.27
CA THR A 508 -16.97 -14.35 10.85
C THR A 508 -15.70 -14.89 11.50
N ARG A 509 -15.85 -15.71 12.54
CA ARG A 509 -14.76 -16.50 13.13
C ARG A 509 -14.47 -17.71 12.23
N ILE A 510 -13.23 -17.90 11.82
CA ILE A 510 -12.73 -19.16 11.25
C ILE A 510 -11.98 -19.95 12.34
N SER A 511 -12.13 -21.28 12.28
CA SER A 511 -11.62 -22.25 13.26
C SER A 511 -10.08 -22.33 13.31
N ARG A 512 -9.58 -22.74 14.48
CA ARG A 512 -8.18 -22.74 14.94
C ARG A 512 -7.27 -23.79 14.27
N GLU A 513 -7.73 -24.52 13.25
CA GLU A 513 -7.04 -25.73 12.75
C GLU A 513 -6.21 -25.55 11.45
N ARG A 514 -5.87 -24.32 11.05
CA ARG A 514 -4.99 -24.09 9.88
C ARG A 514 -3.88 -23.04 10.07
N ARG A 515 -3.34 -22.88 11.29
CA ARG A 515 -2.16 -22.02 11.57
C ARG A 515 -0.80 -22.71 11.55
N LEU A 516 -0.77 -24.02 11.30
CA LEU A 516 0.47 -24.79 11.26
C LEU A 516 0.80 -25.10 9.82
N PHE A 517 1.51 -24.21 9.11
CA PHE A 517 2.47 -24.52 8.04
C PHE A 517 3.13 -23.21 7.57
N ASN A 518 4.23 -22.83 8.23
CA ASN A 518 5.28 -22.01 7.65
C ASN A 518 6.57 -22.34 8.40
N ILE A 519 7.29 -23.34 7.88
CA ILE A 519 8.69 -23.61 8.24
C ILE A 519 9.53 -22.82 7.23
N PRO A 520 10.59 -22.11 7.68
CA PRO A 520 11.17 -20.96 6.98
C PRO A 520 11.97 -21.36 5.75
N ALA A 521 11.85 -20.58 4.68
CA ALA A 521 12.75 -20.67 3.54
C ALA A 521 13.92 -19.71 3.75
N GLU A 522 15.05 -20.25 4.21
CA GLU A 522 16.39 -19.65 4.25
C GLU A 522 16.53 -18.35 5.07
N GLU A 523 17.76 -17.99 5.46
CA GLU A 523 18.06 -16.90 6.39
C GLU A 523 17.76 -15.47 5.87
N LEU A 524 16.95 -15.34 4.81
CA LEU A 524 16.60 -14.07 4.17
C LEU A 524 15.29 -13.51 4.73
N ILE A 525 15.32 -12.23 5.08
CA ILE A 525 14.17 -11.48 5.58
C ILE A 525 13.51 -10.75 4.40
N GLU A 526 12.27 -11.11 4.08
CA GLU A 526 11.47 -10.36 3.11
C GLU A 526 10.93 -9.07 3.75
N ARG A 527 11.41 -7.92 3.29
CA ARG A 527 11.03 -6.61 3.78
C ARG A 527 10.18 -5.88 2.75
N ASP A 528 8.95 -5.52 3.12
CA ASP A 528 8.07 -4.66 2.31
C ASP A 528 8.07 -3.25 2.92
N VAL A 529 8.50 -2.26 2.14
CA VAL A 529 8.53 -0.85 2.56
C VAL A 529 7.26 -0.16 2.06
N LEU A 530 6.41 0.25 3.00
CA LEU A 530 5.18 0.97 2.70
C LEU A 530 5.40 2.49 2.66
N ILE A 531 5.11 3.10 1.51
CA ILE A 531 5.10 4.55 1.29
C ILE A 531 3.63 4.99 1.15
N LYS A 532 3.15 5.81 2.08
CA LYS A 532 1.76 6.30 2.09
C LYS A 532 1.72 7.80 1.81
N ASN A 533 0.88 8.20 0.87
CA ASN A 533 0.48 9.59 0.64
C ASN A 533 -1.04 9.70 0.59
N TYR A 534 -1.55 10.92 0.63
CA TYR A 534 -2.95 11.27 0.57
C TYR A 534 -3.29 12.03 -0.69
N LEU A 535 -4.44 11.72 -1.28
CA LEU A 535 -5.11 12.58 -2.24
C LEU A 535 -6.23 13.31 -1.50
N ILE A 536 -5.98 14.57 -1.16
CA ILE A 536 -6.86 15.39 -0.33
C ILE A 536 -7.91 16.04 -1.22
N ALA A 537 -9.19 15.79 -0.94
CA ALA A 537 -10.29 16.53 -1.53
C ALA A 537 -10.68 17.69 -0.62
N SER A 538 -10.72 18.91 -1.16
CA SER A 538 -10.99 20.12 -0.38
C SER A 538 -11.93 21.08 -1.11
N LEU A 539 -12.60 21.95 -0.36
CA LEU A 539 -13.45 23.01 -0.91
C LEU A 539 -12.68 24.32 -1.19
N GLU A 540 -11.44 24.37 -0.73
CA GLU A 540 -10.49 25.46 -0.96
C GLU A 540 -9.18 24.85 -1.45
N LYS A 541 -8.48 25.52 -2.36
CA LYS A 541 -7.22 25.04 -2.92
C LYS A 541 -6.17 24.91 -1.80
N ALA A 542 -5.69 23.69 -1.56
CA ALA A 542 -4.68 23.42 -0.54
C ALA A 542 -3.27 23.74 -1.08
N PRO A 543 -2.36 24.32 -0.26
CA PRO A 543 -1.05 24.75 -0.73
C PRO A 543 0.05 23.67 -0.70
N ILE A 544 -0.22 22.46 -0.19
CA ILE A 544 0.84 21.47 0.13
C ILE A 544 0.88 20.36 -0.91
N ASN A 545 1.88 20.40 -1.80
CA ASN A 545 2.24 19.33 -2.72
C ASN A 545 3.63 18.78 -2.37
N ASN A 546 3.68 17.72 -1.56
CA ASN A 546 4.94 17.13 -1.08
C ASN A 546 4.97 15.59 -1.18
N GLY A 547 4.06 14.98 -1.93
CA GLY A 547 4.01 13.52 -2.12
C GLY A 547 5.08 12.97 -3.07
N LEU A 548 5.09 11.64 -3.21
CA LEU A 548 5.87 10.90 -4.22
C LEU A 548 5.39 11.21 -5.64
N LEU A 549 4.08 11.30 -5.80
CA LEU A 549 3.43 11.71 -7.03
C LEU A 549 3.34 13.23 -7.08
N ASN A 550 3.53 13.78 -8.27
CA ASN A 550 3.50 15.21 -8.53
C ASN A 550 2.11 15.65 -8.99
N ASP A 551 1.52 16.68 -8.36
CA ASP A 551 0.19 17.17 -8.74
C ASP A 551 0.09 17.64 -10.20
N GLU A 552 1.11 18.29 -10.74
CA GLU A 552 1.07 18.83 -12.11
C GLU A 552 0.91 17.75 -13.18
N THR A 553 1.21 16.49 -12.84
CA THR A 553 1.01 15.33 -13.70
C THR A 553 -0.05 14.40 -13.13
N ALA A 554 0.19 13.79 -11.97
CA ALA A 554 -0.66 12.74 -11.41
C ALA A 554 -2.08 13.22 -11.12
N THR A 555 -2.25 14.41 -10.53
CA THR A 555 -3.59 14.93 -10.23
C THR A 555 -4.35 15.30 -11.50
N LYS A 556 -3.69 15.80 -12.54
CA LYS A 556 -4.33 16.02 -13.86
C LYS A 556 -4.86 14.72 -14.45
N TYR A 557 -4.07 13.65 -14.42
CA TYR A 557 -4.50 12.35 -14.93
C TYR A 557 -5.61 11.76 -14.07
N PHE A 558 -5.54 11.88 -12.74
CA PHE A 558 -6.62 11.48 -11.84
C PHE A 558 -7.95 12.18 -12.18
N LEU A 559 -7.92 13.49 -12.43
CA LEU A 559 -9.13 14.26 -12.77
C LEU A 559 -9.80 13.79 -14.06
N LYS A 560 -9.04 13.21 -15.01
CA LYS A 560 -9.62 12.59 -16.21
C LYS A 560 -10.61 11.47 -15.87
N THR A 561 -10.60 10.92 -14.64
CA THR A 561 -11.63 9.99 -14.14
C THR A 561 -13.03 10.55 -14.35
N PHE A 562 -13.23 11.85 -14.15
CA PHE A 562 -14.54 12.49 -14.29
C PHE A 562 -14.90 12.89 -15.72
N LYS A 563 -14.05 12.57 -16.72
CA LYS A 563 -14.24 12.93 -18.13
C LYS A 563 -13.97 11.74 -19.05
N ASN A 564 -15.04 11.03 -19.39
CA ASN A 564 -15.04 9.78 -20.15
C ASN A 564 -14.90 10.00 -21.68
N ASN A 565 -13.85 10.66 -22.17
CA ASN A 565 -13.78 11.00 -23.61
C ASN A 565 -12.37 11.12 -24.26
N ASP A 566 -11.27 10.72 -23.62
CA ASP A 566 -9.95 10.80 -24.27
C ASP A 566 -9.19 9.47 -24.25
N SER A 567 -8.69 9.07 -25.42
CA SER A 567 -7.76 7.95 -25.63
C SER A 567 -6.38 8.16 -24.99
N GLU A 568 -6.16 9.28 -24.30
CA GLU A 568 -4.93 9.63 -23.58
C GLU A 568 -4.91 9.14 -22.11
N ASN A 569 -5.84 8.29 -21.69
CA ASN A 569 -5.88 7.78 -20.32
C ASN A 569 -4.80 6.70 -20.11
N LYS A 570 -3.72 7.10 -19.43
CA LYS A 570 -2.49 6.31 -19.27
C LYS A 570 -2.34 5.84 -17.82
N PRO A 571 -2.66 4.59 -17.46
CA PRO A 571 -2.49 4.14 -16.08
C PRO A 571 -1.00 4.03 -15.71
N ILE A 572 -0.70 4.23 -14.42
CA ILE A 572 0.61 3.92 -13.85
C ILE A 572 0.80 2.40 -13.89
N ASN A 573 1.86 1.94 -14.55
CA ASN A 573 2.08 0.50 -14.75
C ASN A 573 3.50 0.02 -14.48
N ARG A 574 4.48 0.91 -14.36
CA ARG A 574 5.87 0.56 -14.03
C ARG A 574 6.48 1.53 -13.03
N VAL A 575 7.48 1.05 -12.33
CA VAL A 575 8.39 1.88 -11.54
C VAL A 575 9.74 1.90 -12.22
N ILE A 576 10.34 3.08 -12.30
CA ILE A 576 11.77 3.23 -12.54
C ILE A 576 12.46 3.57 -11.22
N PHE A 577 13.57 2.91 -10.94
CA PHE A 577 14.35 3.22 -9.76
C PHE A 577 15.85 3.06 -9.92
N GLN A 578 16.58 3.72 -9.04
CA GLN A 578 18.02 3.61 -8.85
C GLN A 578 18.34 3.62 -7.37
N THR A 579 19.36 2.89 -6.93
CA THR A 579 19.80 2.88 -5.54
C THR A 579 21.19 3.49 -5.40
N THR A 580 21.53 3.96 -4.20
CA THR A 580 22.87 4.46 -3.88
C THR A 580 23.28 4.04 -2.48
N ASP A 581 24.55 3.67 -2.32
CA ASP A 581 25.20 3.46 -1.02
C ASP A 581 25.84 4.75 -0.46
N GLY A 582 25.64 5.89 -1.14
CA GLY A 582 26.24 7.19 -0.84
C GLY A 582 27.53 7.46 -1.60
N SER A 583 28.18 6.44 -2.17
CA SER A 583 29.40 6.55 -2.97
C SER A 583 29.18 6.19 -4.44
N ASN A 584 28.38 5.15 -4.67
CA ASN A 584 28.09 4.55 -5.95
C ASN A 584 26.59 4.59 -6.21
N ASN A 585 26.23 4.71 -7.49
CA ASN A 585 24.85 4.58 -7.96
C ASN A 585 24.70 3.25 -8.70
N TYR A 586 23.62 2.53 -8.38
CA TYR A 586 23.33 1.24 -8.96
C TYR A 586 22.12 1.33 -9.87
N GLY A 587 22.42 1.24 -11.16
CA GLY A 587 21.48 0.99 -12.25
C GLY A 587 20.37 2.03 -12.43
N LEU A 588 19.64 1.85 -13.53
CA LEU A 588 18.33 2.43 -13.76
C LEU A 588 17.43 1.23 -14.11
N PHE A 589 16.62 0.81 -13.16
CA PHE A 589 15.85 -0.42 -13.26
C PHE A 589 14.39 -0.11 -13.51
N SER A 590 13.73 -0.94 -14.32
CA SER A 590 12.29 -0.90 -14.53
C SER A 590 11.64 -2.22 -14.17
N LEU A 591 10.63 -2.15 -13.32
CA LEU A 591 9.80 -3.28 -12.93
C LEU A 591 8.32 -2.94 -13.17
N PRO A 592 7.51 -3.92 -13.59
CA PRO A 592 6.07 -3.75 -13.65
C PRO A 592 5.48 -3.60 -12.24
N LEU A 593 4.38 -2.85 -12.14
CA LEU A 593 3.66 -2.63 -10.89
C LEU A 593 2.41 -3.50 -10.82
N LEU A 594 2.19 -4.06 -9.63
CA LEU A 594 0.92 -4.64 -9.24
C LEU A 594 -0.02 -3.52 -8.77
N GLY A 595 -1.00 -3.13 -9.60
CA GLY A 595 -2.00 -2.13 -9.25
C GLY A 595 -3.29 -2.74 -8.68
N THR A 596 -3.79 -2.22 -7.56
CA THR A 596 -5.05 -2.67 -6.94
C THR A 596 -5.76 -1.54 -6.19
N ALA A 597 -7.10 -1.60 -6.15
CA ALA A 597 -7.91 -0.72 -5.32
C ALA A 597 -8.19 -1.39 -3.96
N ILE A 598 -7.83 -0.70 -2.85
CA ILE A 598 -8.02 -1.17 -1.47
C ILE A 598 -8.81 -0.12 -0.69
N GLY A 599 -10.11 -0.38 -0.45
CA GLY A 599 -10.98 0.58 0.21
C GLY A 599 -10.98 1.93 -0.50
N ARG A 600 -10.52 2.98 0.18
CA ARG A 600 -10.33 4.34 -0.35
C ARG A 600 -8.93 4.64 -0.89
N SER A 601 -8.10 3.61 -1.10
CA SER A 601 -6.71 3.77 -1.50
C SER A 601 -6.39 3.11 -2.84
N MET A 602 -5.68 3.84 -3.69
CA MET A 602 -4.97 3.26 -4.83
C MET A 602 -3.65 2.66 -4.31
N HIS A 603 -3.33 1.43 -4.72
CA HIS A 603 -2.16 0.70 -4.25
C HIS A 603 -1.34 0.16 -5.42
N TRP A 604 -0.03 0.34 -5.36
CA TRP A 604 0.93 -0.21 -6.31
C TRP A 604 2.04 -0.94 -5.58
N LYS A 605 2.46 -2.11 -6.08
CA LYS A 605 3.55 -2.90 -5.50
C LYS A 605 4.58 -3.34 -6.52
N PHE A 606 5.85 -3.36 -6.12
CA PHE A 606 6.94 -4.04 -6.83
C PHE A 606 7.86 -4.78 -5.86
N LYS A 607 8.63 -5.74 -6.37
CA LYS A 607 9.53 -6.59 -5.56
C LYS A 607 10.82 -6.88 -6.33
N MET A 608 11.97 -6.90 -5.65
CA MET A 608 13.22 -7.37 -6.25
C MET A 608 13.23 -8.89 -6.35
N LEU A 609 14.05 -9.45 -7.26
CA LEU A 609 14.16 -10.91 -7.37
C LEU A 609 14.64 -11.54 -6.05
N ASP A 610 15.73 -10.99 -5.49
CA ASP A 610 16.36 -11.47 -4.26
C ASP A 610 17.04 -10.32 -3.48
N ASN A 611 17.87 -10.63 -2.51
CA ASN A 611 18.59 -9.67 -1.66
C ASN A 611 19.75 -8.92 -2.36
N TYR A 612 20.12 -9.31 -3.59
CA TYR A 612 21.24 -8.78 -4.35
C TYR A 612 20.84 -8.22 -5.72
N SER A 613 20.03 -8.94 -6.48
CA SER A 613 19.67 -8.67 -7.87
C SER A 613 18.20 -8.24 -8.02
N VAL A 614 17.97 -7.26 -8.89
CA VAL A 614 16.61 -6.87 -9.31
C VAL A 614 16.00 -7.95 -10.21
N GLY A 615 16.84 -8.65 -10.96
CA GLY A 615 16.45 -9.70 -11.90
C GLY A 615 17.60 -10.07 -12.83
N LEU A 616 17.40 -11.08 -13.67
CA LEU A 616 18.44 -11.66 -14.52
C LEU A 616 18.28 -11.20 -15.97
N SER A 617 19.40 -10.93 -16.64
CA SER A 617 19.43 -10.59 -18.07
C SER A 617 20.41 -11.49 -18.83
N LEU A 618 20.18 -11.65 -20.14
CA LEU A 618 21.10 -12.35 -21.03
C LEU A 618 22.26 -11.42 -21.41
N ASN A 619 23.47 -11.95 -21.41
CA ASN A 619 24.68 -11.26 -21.84
C ASN A 619 25.25 -11.90 -23.12
N THR A 620 26.54 -11.68 -23.38
CA THR A 620 27.26 -12.18 -24.56
C THR A 620 27.24 -13.71 -24.69
N GLN A 621 27.30 -14.18 -25.93
CA GLN A 621 27.47 -15.60 -26.25
C GLN A 621 28.80 -16.13 -25.68
N VAL A 622 28.75 -17.30 -25.04
CA VAL A 622 29.93 -18.05 -24.55
C VAL A 622 29.83 -19.52 -25.00
N ILE A 623 30.85 -20.32 -24.68
CA ILE A 623 30.84 -21.76 -24.99
C ILE A 623 29.74 -22.43 -24.15
N GLY A 624 28.80 -23.11 -24.80
CA GLY A 624 27.71 -23.85 -24.15
C GLY A 624 26.42 -23.05 -23.89
N GLY A 625 26.39 -21.73 -24.11
CA GLY A 625 25.21 -20.90 -23.85
C GLY A 625 25.53 -19.41 -23.85
N LYS A 626 24.70 -18.61 -23.20
CA LYS A 626 24.95 -17.18 -22.93
C LYS A 626 25.34 -16.99 -21.47
N SER A 627 26.24 -16.04 -21.20
CA SER A 627 26.50 -15.65 -19.82
C SER A 627 25.27 -14.92 -19.25
N VAL A 628 25.04 -15.11 -17.96
CA VAL A 628 23.98 -14.41 -17.23
C VAL A 628 24.54 -13.15 -16.61
N PHE A 629 23.81 -12.05 -16.74
CA PHE A 629 24.11 -10.80 -16.07
C PHE A 629 23.16 -10.62 -14.88
N LEU A 630 23.73 -10.62 -13.68
CA LEU A 630 23.02 -10.21 -12.47
C LEU A 630 22.87 -8.68 -12.51
N ASN A 631 21.70 -8.16 -12.15
CA ASN A 631 21.44 -6.73 -12.10
C ASN A 631 21.47 -6.26 -10.63
N PRO A 632 22.68 -6.06 -10.04
CA PRO A 632 22.79 -5.72 -8.63
C PRO A 632 22.23 -4.33 -8.35
N TYR A 633 21.45 -4.22 -7.28
CA TYR A 633 20.94 -2.95 -6.74
C TYR A 633 21.58 -2.57 -5.39
N VAL A 634 22.68 -3.23 -5.07
CA VAL A 634 23.39 -3.14 -3.79
C VAL A 634 24.90 -3.13 -4.02
N ASN A 635 25.63 -2.69 -3.00
CA ASN A 635 27.08 -2.83 -2.97
C ASN A 635 27.54 -4.29 -2.77
N GLU A 636 28.86 -4.49 -2.71
CA GLU A 636 29.48 -5.82 -2.54
C GLU A 636 29.08 -6.51 -1.22
N ASN A 637 28.69 -5.73 -0.21
CA ASN A 637 28.20 -6.21 1.08
C ASN A 637 26.69 -6.47 1.08
N GLY A 638 25.96 -6.20 -0.01
CA GLY A 638 24.51 -6.39 -0.08
C GLY A 638 23.68 -5.22 0.48
N GLU A 639 24.28 -4.06 0.71
CA GLU A 639 23.64 -2.88 1.30
C GLU A 639 23.42 -1.73 0.30
N PHE A 640 22.45 -0.86 0.61
CA PHE A 640 22.34 0.49 0.02
C PHE A 640 21.68 1.45 1.03
N ALA A 641 21.94 2.75 0.90
CA ALA A 641 21.46 3.77 1.83
C ALA A 641 20.11 4.38 1.39
N SER A 642 19.97 4.71 0.11
CA SER A 642 18.77 5.34 -0.44
C SER A 642 18.39 4.82 -1.82
N ILE A 643 17.13 5.06 -2.18
CA ILE A 643 16.53 4.69 -3.46
C ILE A 643 15.80 5.90 -4.05
N THR A 644 15.92 6.13 -5.35
CA THR A 644 15.11 7.11 -6.07
C THR A 644 14.05 6.38 -6.87
N LEU A 645 12.78 6.74 -6.68
CA LEU A 645 11.62 6.11 -7.32
C LEU A 645 10.89 7.08 -8.24
N SER A 646 10.53 6.62 -9.43
CA SER A 646 9.59 7.27 -10.35
C SER A 646 8.48 6.31 -10.74
N LEU A 647 7.23 6.69 -10.54
CA LEU A 647 6.07 5.95 -11.02
C LEU A 647 5.72 6.43 -12.43
N ILE A 648 5.65 5.52 -13.40
CA ILE A 648 5.55 5.87 -14.81
C ILE A 648 4.46 5.10 -15.55
N ARG A 649 4.10 5.66 -16.72
CA ARG A 649 3.62 4.91 -17.87
C ARG A 649 4.80 4.68 -18.83
N ASP A 650 5.04 3.45 -19.25
CA ASP A 650 6.05 3.17 -20.29
C ASP A 650 5.53 3.41 -21.72
N ASP A 651 6.45 3.77 -22.63
CA ASP A 651 6.22 3.93 -24.09
C ASP A 651 6.98 2.89 -24.92
N ILE A 652 7.13 1.66 -24.42
CA ILE A 652 7.88 0.65 -25.19
C ILE A 652 7.23 0.34 -26.55
N GLU A 653 5.91 0.56 -26.68
CA GLU A 653 5.19 0.38 -27.93
C GLU A 653 5.50 1.44 -28.98
N GLY A 654 5.78 2.69 -28.58
CA GLY A 654 6.19 3.78 -29.48
C GLY A 654 7.62 3.66 -30.00
N ALA A 655 8.46 2.85 -29.34
CA ALA A 655 9.83 2.61 -29.77
C ALA A 655 9.93 1.77 -31.06
N SER A 656 11.00 1.96 -31.85
CA SER A 656 11.31 1.08 -32.99
C SER A 656 11.51 -0.37 -32.51
N TYR A 657 11.25 -1.35 -33.39
CA TYR A 657 11.41 -2.77 -33.05
C TYR A 657 12.83 -3.11 -32.56
N GLU A 658 13.86 -2.49 -33.15
CA GLU A 658 15.25 -2.64 -32.71
C GLU A 658 15.46 -2.13 -31.27
N ASN A 659 14.89 -0.96 -30.95
CA ASN A 659 14.95 -0.42 -29.59
C ASN A 659 14.16 -1.28 -28.61
N GLN A 660 12.99 -1.79 -29.00
CA GLN A 660 12.21 -2.74 -28.19
C GLN A 660 13.02 -4.01 -27.90
N LEU A 661 13.74 -4.56 -28.89
CA LEU A 661 14.62 -5.71 -28.70
C LEU A 661 15.78 -5.41 -27.75
N ILE A 662 16.41 -4.24 -27.87
CA ILE A 662 17.49 -3.81 -26.97
C ILE A 662 16.97 -3.72 -25.53
N ILE A 663 15.88 -2.99 -25.33
CA ILE A 663 15.26 -2.80 -24.02
C ILE A 663 14.80 -4.14 -23.44
N GLY A 664 14.02 -4.92 -24.21
CA GLY A 664 13.47 -6.20 -23.80
C GLY A 664 14.54 -7.20 -23.36
N LYS A 665 15.72 -7.22 -24.01
CA LYS A 665 16.87 -8.04 -23.60
C LYS A 665 17.51 -7.55 -22.30
N SER A 666 17.67 -6.23 -22.16
CA SER A 666 18.34 -5.60 -21.02
C SER A 666 17.49 -5.54 -19.74
N LEU A 667 16.16 -5.56 -19.85
CA LEU A 667 15.27 -5.58 -18.68
C LEU A 667 15.69 -6.69 -17.68
N PRO A 668 15.66 -6.41 -16.36
CA PRO A 668 15.07 -5.23 -15.71
C PRO A 668 15.94 -3.94 -15.76
N LYS A 669 17.17 -3.97 -16.27
CA LYS A 669 18.01 -2.77 -16.40
C LYS A 669 17.72 -2.04 -17.69
N ILE A 670 17.42 -0.74 -17.61
CA ILE A 670 17.26 0.12 -18.76
C ILE A 670 18.63 0.67 -19.16
N PRO A 671 19.06 0.53 -20.43
CA PRO A 671 20.23 1.23 -20.93
C PRO A 671 20.04 2.74 -20.80
N PHE A 672 21.03 3.46 -20.26
CA PHE A 672 20.92 4.91 -20.01
C PHE A 672 20.46 5.69 -21.25
N GLN A 673 20.90 5.34 -22.46
CA GLN A 673 20.49 6.04 -23.69
C GLN A 673 19.03 5.78 -24.10
N MET A 674 18.39 4.75 -23.55
CA MET A 674 17.04 4.32 -23.91
C MET A 674 15.97 4.76 -22.90
N HIS A 675 16.36 5.41 -21.80
CA HIS A 675 15.42 5.76 -20.73
C HIS A 675 14.34 6.76 -21.17
N GLU A 676 14.69 7.78 -21.97
CA GLU A 676 13.74 8.79 -22.45
C GLU A 676 12.70 8.16 -23.40
N VAL A 677 13.16 7.30 -24.32
CA VAL A 677 12.29 6.59 -25.27
C VAL A 677 11.36 5.61 -24.56
N TYR A 678 11.71 5.19 -23.36
CA TYR A 678 10.97 4.19 -22.61
C TYR A 678 9.86 4.79 -21.73
N ILE A 679 9.90 6.10 -21.44
CA ILE A 679 8.96 6.77 -20.54
C ILE A 679 7.96 7.57 -21.38
N ASP A 680 6.67 7.24 -21.25
CA ASP A 680 5.58 8.00 -21.83
C ASP A 680 5.19 9.17 -20.90
N VAL A 681 4.94 8.84 -19.63
CA VAL A 681 4.51 9.79 -18.60
C VAL A 681 5.25 9.48 -17.31
N ASP A 682 5.91 10.49 -16.74
CA ASP A 682 6.48 10.43 -15.39
C ASP A 682 5.56 11.14 -14.39
N TYR A 683 4.92 10.35 -13.53
CA TYR A 683 3.99 10.84 -12.52
C TYR A 683 4.68 11.38 -11.28
N SER A 684 6.00 11.16 -11.13
CA SER A 684 6.81 11.62 -10.01
C SER A 684 7.69 12.83 -10.35
N ALA A 685 7.66 13.31 -11.60
CA ALA A 685 8.39 14.47 -12.09
C ALA A 685 9.91 14.42 -11.83
N GLY A 686 10.59 13.38 -12.35
CA GLY A 686 12.03 13.14 -12.16
C GLY A 686 12.36 12.23 -10.98
N GLY A 687 11.34 11.73 -10.29
CA GLY A 687 11.46 10.81 -9.17
C GLY A 687 11.75 11.47 -7.84
N LYS A 688 11.60 10.70 -6.76
CA LYS A 688 11.91 11.15 -5.39
C LYS A 688 12.83 10.17 -4.69
N SER A 689 13.83 10.71 -3.99
CA SER A 689 14.83 9.92 -3.28
C SER A 689 14.42 9.70 -1.82
N LEU A 690 14.41 8.44 -1.40
CA LEU A 690 13.99 7.95 -0.09
C LEU A 690 15.16 7.29 0.64
N ILE A 691 15.26 7.53 1.94
CA ILE A 691 16.21 6.85 2.84
C ILE A 691 15.59 5.52 3.29
N ILE A 692 16.30 4.40 3.06
CA ILE A 692 15.77 3.03 3.31
C ILE A 692 16.69 2.20 4.21
N SER A 693 18.00 2.38 4.05
CA SER A 693 19.05 1.63 4.76
C SER A 693 18.84 0.11 4.69
N LYS A 694 19.08 -0.48 3.51
CA LYS A 694 18.98 -1.93 3.30
C LYS A 694 20.20 -2.66 3.89
N ASP A 695 19.94 -3.79 4.55
CA ASP A 695 20.98 -4.73 5.00
C ASP A 695 21.09 -5.99 4.10
N LYS A 696 22.19 -6.72 4.22
CA LYS A 696 22.56 -7.83 3.32
C LYS A 696 21.61 -9.02 3.32
N PHE A 697 20.94 -9.27 4.44
CA PHE A 697 19.98 -10.37 4.58
C PHE A 697 18.54 -9.96 4.22
N GLU A 698 18.33 -8.73 3.75
CA GLU A 698 17.01 -8.24 3.37
C GLU A 698 16.77 -8.40 1.87
N ALA A 699 15.65 -9.03 1.49
CA ALA A 699 15.10 -8.97 0.14
C ALA A 699 13.97 -7.93 0.10
N LEU A 700 14.12 -6.89 -0.72
CA LEU A 700 13.21 -5.74 -0.69
C LEU A 700 12.01 -5.88 -1.63
N SER A 701 10.88 -5.40 -1.13
CA SER A 701 9.69 -5.02 -1.88
C SER A 701 9.19 -3.66 -1.41
N PHE A 702 8.38 -3.02 -2.23
CA PHE A 702 7.84 -1.69 -1.95
C PHE A 702 6.36 -1.66 -2.30
N SER A 703 5.60 -1.04 -1.41
CA SER A 703 4.17 -0.80 -1.56
C SER A 703 3.92 0.71 -1.51
N TYR A 704 3.39 1.28 -2.59
CA TYR A 704 2.97 2.67 -2.64
C TYR A 704 1.44 2.75 -2.50
N GLN A 705 0.97 3.54 -1.54
CA GLN A 705 -0.44 3.75 -1.27
C GLN A 705 -0.79 5.23 -1.37
N LEU A 706 -1.76 5.56 -2.23
CA LEU A 706 -2.40 6.87 -2.31
C LEU A 706 -3.82 6.77 -1.76
N GLU A 707 -4.01 7.20 -0.51
CA GLU A 707 -5.32 7.17 0.18
C GLU A 707 -6.10 8.46 -0.07
N THR A 708 -7.37 8.34 -0.47
CA THR A 708 -8.25 9.50 -0.66
C THR A 708 -8.85 9.95 0.68
N LYS A 709 -8.72 11.25 1.01
CA LYS A 709 -9.19 11.81 2.28
C LYS A 709 -9.87 13.17 2.06
N PRO A 710 -10.98 13.47 2.76
CA PRO A 710 -11.54 14.82 2.77
C PRO A 710 -10.74 15.75 3.70
N SER A 711 -10.54 17.01 3.31
CA SER A 711 -9.97 18.03 4.20
C SER A 711 -10.93 18.37 5.35
N ASP A 712 -12.23 18.38 5.05
CA ASP A 712 -13.31 18.59 6.00
C ASP A 712 -14.32 17.43 5.90
N ILE A 713 -14.30 16.56 6.90
CA ILE A 713 -15.12 15.36 6.93
C ILE A 713 -16.61 15.61 7.16
N GLN A 714 -16.98 16.78 7.72
CA GLN A 714 -18.38 17.15 7.86
C GLN A 714 -18.94 17.68 6.54
N ARG A 715 -18.07 18.15 5.64
CA ARG A 715 -18.46 18.75 4.37
C ARG A 715 -18.25 17.88 3.16
N ILE A 716 -17.22 17.03 3.13
CA ILE A 716 -16.91 16.17 2.00
C ILE A 716 -16.95 14.71 2.45
N VAL A 717 -17.65 13.87 1.69
CA VAL A 717 -17.68 12.42 1.88
C VAL A 717 -17.12 11.76 0.62
N ILE A 718 -16.04 10.99 0.80
CA ILE A 718 -15.41 10.22 -0.28
C ILE A 718 -16.16 8.89 -0.44
N GLY A 719 -16.61 8.62 -1.66
CA GLY A 719 -17.30 7.38 -1.97
C GLY A 719 -16.35 6.21 -2.21
N ASP A 720 -16.81 4.98 -1.96
CA ASP A 720 -16.01 3.75 -2.13
C ASP A 720 -15.66 3.44 -3.58
N TYR A 721 -16.30 4.12 -4.53
CA TYR A 721 -16.11 3.89 -5.96
C TYR A 721 -15.13 4.87 -6.61
N LEU A 722 -14.71 5.93 -5.93
CA LEU A 722 -13.75 6.89 -6.48
C LEU A 722 -12.46 6.22 -6.95
N VAL A 723 -11.88 5.39 -6.09
CA VAL A 723 -10.64 4.67 -6.41
C VAL A 723 -10.87 3.56 -7.42
N LYS A 724 -12.04 2.91 -7.41
CA LYS A 724 -12.39 1.82 -8.35
C LYS A 724 -12.55 2.30 -9.79
N TYR A 725 -12.76 3.60 -9.97
CA TYR A 725 -12.87 4.23 -11.27
C TYR A 725 -11.64 5.05 -11.66
N SER A 726 -10.63 5.12 -10.77
CA SER A 726 -9.46 5.97 -10.97
C SER A 726 -8.69 5.63 -12.23
N THR A 727 -8.50 6.63 -13.09
CA THR A 727 -7.69 6.54 -14.31
C THR A 727 -6.22 6.24 -14.04
N LEU A 728 -5.70 6.62 -12.86
CA LEU A 728 -4.32 6.31 -12.47
C LEU A 728 -4.07 4.81 -12.31
N LEU A 729 -5.11 4.04 -11.93
CA LEU A 729 -5.04 2.58 -11.81
C LEU A 729 -5.48 1.88 -13.09
N PHE A 730 -6.68 2.23 -13.59
CA PHE A 730 -7.36 1.43 -14.61
C PHE A 730 -7.27 2.02 -16.03
N GLY A 731 -6.75 3.23 -16.19
CA GLY A 731 -6.70 3.90 -17.48
C GLY A 731 -8.07 4.48 -17.84
N LEU A 732 -8.67 4.05 -18.94
CA LEU A 732 -9.96 4.59 -19.39
C LEU A 732 -11.09 4.23 -18.41
N CYS A 733 -11.89 5.22 -18.02
CA CYS A 733 -13.08 5.04 -17.18
C CYS A 733 -14.35 5.14 -18.03
N ASP A 734 -14.91 4.00 -18.44
CA ASP A 734 -16.11 3.94 -19.29
C ASP A 734 -17.43 4.21 -18.53
N VAL A 735 -17.36 4.61 -17.26
CA VAL A 735 -18.53 4.84 -16.42
C VAL A 735 -19.09 6.24 -16.65
N ALA A 736 -20.39 6.34 -16.94
CA ALA A 736 -21.08 7.62 -17.01
C ALA A 736 -21.35 8.16 -15.60
N PHE A 737 -20.94 9.40 -15.33
CA PHE A 737 -21.19 10.08 -14.06
C PHE A 737 -22.37 11.04 -14.13
N PHE A 738 -23.15 11.05 -13.05
CA PHE A 738 -24.31 11.91 -12.85
C PHE A 738 -24.17 12.69 -11.56
N VAL A 739 -24.73 13.90 -11.55
CA VAL A 739 -24.88 14.70 -10.35
C VAL A 739 -26.19 14.35 -9.67
N TYR A 740 -26.14 14.05 -8.38
CA TYR A 740 -27.31 13.82 -7.53
C TYR A 740 -27.46 14.97 -6.54
N GLY A 741 -28.68 15.47 -6.33
CA GLY A 741 -28.96 16.58 -5.42
C GLY A 741 -30.08 16.26 -4.44
N SER A 742 -29.89 16.64 -3.17
CA SER A 742 -30.89 16.51 -2.11
C SER A 742 -31.17 17.84 -1.43
N GLU A 743 -32.46 18.22 -1.39
CA GLU A 743 -32.95 19.40 -0.64
C GLU A 743 -33.12 19.10 0.86
N THR A 744 -33.22 17.83 1.24
CA THR A 744 -33.65 17.44 2.59
C THR A 744 -32.58 16.69 3.39
N GLN A 745 -31.68 15.98 2.72
CA GLN A 745 -30.70 15.10 3.34
C GLN A 745 -29.27 15.64 3.22
N THR A 746 -28.45 15.37 4.22
CA THR A 746 -26.98 15.51 4.18
C THR A 746 -26.33 14.13 4.28
N TYR A 747 -25.04 14.05 3.99
CA TYR A 747 -24.23 12.85 4.17
C TYR A 747 -23.53 12.87 5.53
N LYS A 748 -23.55 11.75 6.23
CA LYS A 748 -22.66 11.47 7.36
C LYS A 748 -21.31 10.95 6.82
N PRO A 749 -20.21 11.12 7.57
CA PRO A 749 -18.87 10.68 7.15
C PRO A 749 -18.74 9.24 6.62
N ASN A 750 -19.55 8.32 7.17
CA ASN A 750 -19.53 6.90 6.83
C ASN A 750 -20.56 6.52 5.74
N GLU A 751 -21.37 7.47 5.24
CA GLU A 751 -22.33 7.20 4.16
C GLU A 751 -21.63 7.26 2.79
N ASN A 752 -20.72 6.32 2.57
CA ASN A 752 -19.79 6.29 1.44
C ASN A 752 -20.21 5.40 0.26
N GLN A 753 -21.38 4.76 0.33
CA GLN A 753 -21.78 3.74 -0.65
C GLN A 753 -22.75 4.25 -1.73
N SER A 754 -23.71 5.13 -1.38
CA SER A 754 -24.82 5.46 -2.28
C SER A 754 -25.16 6.95 -2.33
N CYS A 755 -25.55 7.41 -3.52
CA CYS A 755 -25.98 8.79 -3.78
C CYS A 755 -27.41 9.06 -3.30
N LYS A 756 -27.58 10.18 -2.58
CA LYS A 756 -28.85 10.69 -2.05
C LYS A 756 -29.49 11.67 -3.02
N GLY A 757 -30.81 11.74 -2.96
CA GLY A 757 -31.58 12.67 -3.78
C GLY A 757 -31.77 12.23 -5.23
N ASN A 758 -32.11 13.19 -6.08
CA ASN A 758 -32.49 12.96 -7.47
C ASN A 758 -31.36 13.34 -8.42
N ILE A 759 -31.32 12.71 -9.59
CA ILE A 759 -30.38 13.07 -10.65
C ILE A 759 -30.71 14.50 -11.11
N LEU A 760 -29.68 15.35 -11.14
CA LEU A 760 -29.72 16.69 -11.68
C LEU A 760 -29.14 16.66 -13.11
N THR A 761 -29.67 17.48 -14.00
CA THR A 761 -29.16 17.63 -15.38
C THR A 761 -27.96 18.58 -15.46
N TYR A 762 -27.11 18.59 -14.44
CA TYR A 762 -25.95 19.48 -14.33
C TYR A 762 -24.69 18.78 -14.85
N PRO A 763 -23.96 19.37 -15.82
CA PRO A 763 -22.75 18.76 -16.33
C PRO A 763 -21.58 18.92 -15.36
N ILE A 764 -20.72 17.91 -15.34
CA ILE A 764 -19.46 17.91 -14.60
C ILE A 764 -18.35 18.41 -15.54
N SER A 765 -17.51 19.33 -15.07
CA SER A 765 -16.29 19.74 -15.74
C SER A 765 -15.08 19.54 -14.83
N ILE A 766 -13.90 19.43 -15.43
CA ILE A 766 -12.63 19.36 -14.73
C ILE A 766 -11.79 20.58 -15.08
N ASP A 767 -11.05 21.10 -14.11
CA ASP A 767 -10.02 22.11 -14.30
C ASP A 767 -8.65 21.53 -13.93
N THR A 768 -7.82 21.28 -14.94
CA THR A 768 -6.48 20.71 -14.75
C THR A 768 -5.42 21.74 -14.34
N SER A 769 -5.75 23.03 -14.36
CA SER A 769 -4.88 24.11 -13.89
C SER A 769 -5.08 24.35 -12.40
N ASP A 770 -6.33 24.33 -11.95
CA ASP A 770 -6.68 24.46 -10.54
C ASP A 770 -6.80 23.13 -9.79
N MET A 771 -6.69 22.02 -10.51
CA MET A 771 -6.79 20.65 -10.00
C MET A 771 -8.14 20.36 -9.35
N SER A 772 -9.23 20.76 -10.01
CA SER A 772 -10.57 20.69 -9.45
C SER A 772 -11.57 19.97 -10.37
N ILE A 773 -12.67 19.55 -9.74
CA ILE A 773 -13.90 19.20 -10.43
C ILE A 773 -14.97 20.23 -10.08
N LYS A 774 -15.84 20.52 -11.05
CA LYS A 774 -16.90 21.50 -10.91
C LYS A 774 -18.23 20.97 -11.42
N VAL A 775 -19.29 21.20 -10.66
CA VAL A 775 -20.68 20.94 -11.04
C VAL A 775 -21.27 22.22 -11.61
N ASN A 776 -21.56 22.24 -12.90
CA ASN A 776 -22.04 23.44 -13.59
C ASN A 776 -23.57 23.58 -13.46
N GLY A 777 -24.03 24.10 -12.33
CA GLY A 777 -25.45 24.33 -12.08
C GLY A 777 -25.76 25.15 -10.83
N GLU A 778 -27.03 25.51 -10.65
CA GLU A 778 -27.51 26.16 -9.43
C GLU A 778 -27.68 25.10 -8.33
N LEU A 779 -26.78 25.13 -7.33
CA LEU A 779 -26.78 24.20 -6.19
C LEU A 779 -27.34 24.87 -4.93
N ARG A 780 -27.54 26.18 -4.96
CA ARG A 780 -28.16 26.94 -3.89
C ARG A 780 -29.56 26.37 -3.59
N GLY A 781 -29.82 26.11 -2.31
CA GLY A 781 -31.05 25.45 -1.84
C GLY A 781 -30.97 23.93 -1.72
N LEU A 782 -29.90 23.29 -2.19
CA LEU A 782 -29.60 21.90 -1.87
C LEU A 782 -28.84 21.80 -0.54
N LYS A 783 -29.25 20.85 0.30
CA LYS A 783 -28.49 20.49 1.49
C LYS A 783 -27.24 19.70 1.15
N SER A 784 -27.30 18.85 0.13
CA SER A 784 -26.12 18.14 -0.39
C SER A 784 -26.23 17.85 -1.88
N TRP A 785 -25.07 17.63 -2.49
CA TRP A 785 -24.96 17.08 -3.83
C TRP A 785 -23.87 16.00 -3.86
N ALA A 786 -23.90 15.14 -4.87
CA ALA A 786 -22.94 14.07 -5.06
C ALA A 786 -22.71 13.75 -6.54
N ILE A 787 -21.58 13.13 -6.83
CA ILE A 787 -21.30 12.49 -8.11
C ILE A 787 -21.36 10.98 -7.90
N GLY A 788 -22.07 10.29 -8.80
CA GLY A 788 -22.15 8.84 -8.79
C GLY A 788 -22.49 8.27 -10.16
N ASP A 789 -22.45 6.95 -10.26
CA ASP A 789 -22.75 6.21 -11.48
C ASP A 789 -24.28 6.05 -11.69
N PRO A 790 -24.76 5.37 -12.76
CA PRO A 790 -26.19 5.13 -12.98
C PRO A 790 -26.84 4.26 -11.89
N TYR A 791 -26.06 3.47 -11.17
CA TYR A 791 -26.51 2.59 -10.08
C TYR A 791 -26.49 3.28 -8.72
N ARG A 792 -26.25 4.61 -8.69
CA ARG A 792 -26.12 5.45 -7.49
C ARG A 792 -24.90 5.10 -6.64
N ASN A 793 -23.92 4.37 -7.16
CA ASN A 793 -22.68 4.12 -6.44
C ASN A 793 -21.96 5.46 -6.22
N LEU A 794 -21.64 5.76 -4.97
CA LEU A 794 -21.08 7.06 -4.60
C LEU A 794 -19.60 7.16 -4.98
N VAL A 795 -19.24 8.26 -5.63
CA VAL A 795 -17.85 8.65 -5.93
C VAL A 795 -17.40 9.76 -5.00
N ILE A 796 -18.16 10.86 -4.91
CA ILE A 796 -17.89 11.95 -3.97
C ILE A 796 -19.19 12.67 -3.64
N ALA A 797 -19.34 13.14 -2.40
CA ALA A 797 -20.46 13.95 -1.96
C ALA A 797 -19.98 15.20 -1.22
N VAL A 798 -20.77 16.26 -1.33
CA VAL A 798 -20.56 17.53 -0.63
C VAL A 798 -21.83 17.92 0.11
N ASN A 799 -21.71 18.11 1.41
CA ASN A 799 -22.72 18.81 2.22
C ASN A 799 -22.59 20.30 1.93
N ASN A 800 -23.50 20.77 1.09
CA ASN A 800 -23.55 22.12 0.59
C ASN A 800 -24.23 23.08 1.59
N ASN A 801 -25.08 22.55 2.48
CA ASN A 801 -25.77 23.33 3.53
C ASN A 801 -26.47 24.59 2.98
N ASN A 802 -27.08 24.46 1.80
CA ASN A 802 -27.77 25.53 1.05
C ASN A 802 -26.86 26.68 0.57
N GLN A 803 -25.54 26.48 0.53
CA GLN A 803 -24.60 27.43 -0.05
C GLN A 803 -24.44 27.18 -1.57
N GLN A 804 -23.58 27.95 -2.25
CA GLN A 804 -23.15 27.65 -3.61
C GLN A 804 -21.71 27.15 -3.54
N THR A 805 -21.54 25.91 -3.10
CA THR A 805 -20.27 25.19 -3.19
C THR A 805 -20.39 24.19 -4.32
N ASP A 806 -19.85 24.53 -5.48
CA ASP A 806 -19.94 23.76 -6.72
C ASP A 806 -18.61 23.14 -7.17
N GLU A 807 -17.53 23.38 -6.42
CA GLU A 807 -16.18 23.00 -6.78
C GLU A 807 -15.49 22.20 -5.67
N VAL A 808 -14.70 21.20 -6.07
CA VAL A 808 -13.85 20.39 -5.17
C VAL A 808 -12.46 20.30 -5.78
N PHE A 809 -11.46 20.72 -5.01
CA PHE A 809 -10.04 20.69 -5.36
C PHE A 809 -9.40 19.40 -4.88
N PHE A 810 -8.35 18.97 -5.58
CA PHE A 810 -7.55 17.79 -5.24
C PHE A 810 -6.08 18.15 -5.12
N THR A 811 -5.40 17.62 -4.12
CA THR A 811 -3.97 17.86 -3.87
C THR A 811 -3.32 16.62 -3.27
N ILE A 812 -2.14 16.25 -3.76
CA ILE A 812 -1.37 15.12 -3.24
C ILE A 812 -0.43 15.61 -2.14
N SER A 813 -0.61 15.07 -0.94
CA SER A 813 0.14 15.43 0.28
C SER A 813 0.65 14.18 1.01
N ARG A 814 1.66 14.33 1.85
CA ARG A 814 2.07 13.30 2.82
C ARG A 814 1.28 13.32 4.12
N GLU A 815 0.65 14.45 4.42
CA GLU A 815 -0.02 14.78 5.69
C GLU A 815 -1.45 15.27 5.46
#